data_AF-A0A3N5AF74-F1
#
_entry.id   AF-A0A3N5AF74-F1
#
_cell.length_a   1.000
_cell.length_b   1.000
_cell.length_c   1.000
_cell.angle_alpha   90.00
_cell.angle_beta   90.00
_cell.angle_gamma   90.00
#
_symmetry.space_group_name_H-M   'P 1'
#
loop_
_entity.id
_entity.type
_entity.pdbx_description
1 polymer ?
#
loop_
_entity_poly.entity_id
_entity_poly.type
_entity_poly.pdbx_seq_one_letter_code
_entity_poly.pdbx_strand_id
1 'polypeptide(L)'
;MADSKKRGRKPAPIRAETSEARRLTEFLRELRERSGKTYNDLAAELNWSRSSIGNHYSGAVPPREVVVQLVVATAFPHEVEQRKADAVRLWERATNPPSAQVAVRPEAAGSPSAVARHMHDGRSRLSEADQQSRRLARELAAAQELVVMLTALNTSLDARLQQLAATPDEDNSEQVQQQLAEVLHQLEQTQKDLVEARQGRDQAEALAATARRRCLVLEEELALLRLLDPDADVPAEPREPEEAPELDTQALLADPAEALSTARRLLDEGRALRKEAADSLGVAATTAATSKVVRRSERWQASALVLGRALGCVLAMSGAAVQVATAPAWHLLTAPVLMLGVLLAVDPWHWVAVAWPWLRATIRREPLPRQLPVRLGDLAPRLLRGLSAALAAAGAGYTTSLARDDHLWWLYLTLPGTAVTALVTVCGYDRALARTLRAAFDDVHADLKAPVARPPLGQRRLPSLQRWLEILDGRWIDARVDELKAFLRRPWSPRTPWWLLICLLPFVFLALAPIGAVLEQFFSPLAEHAGAVWATINQPVTRFLATRTGGLPLTASAAHALWLAGGIAIALLSAATRAFAARLTWALWGAATVWMTWAGTPATTRPTAAGLTALVWGIASVIALNGLGSRPRVTTINLIGDVPAALQQHDSSDSPASDANAQEADSRQQSTAST
;
A
#
# COMPACT_ATOMS: atom_id res chain seq x y z
N MET A 1 -18.68 7.44 24.37
CA MET A 1 -17.54 8.18 24.95
C MET A 1 -16.68 7.19 25.73
N ALA A 2 -15.66 6.62 25.09
CA ALA A 2 -14.67 5.79 25.79
C ALA A 2 -13.66 6.76 26.42
N ASP A 3 -13.77 6.92 27.73
CA ASP A 3 -12.93 7.79 28.53
C ASP A 3 -11.45 7.42 28.31
N SER A 4 -10.66 8.37 27.80
CA SER A 4 -9.25 8.14 27.49
C SER A 4 -8.49 8.03 28.81
N LYS A 5 -8.46 6.82 29.38
CA LYS A 5 -7.76 6.52 30.64
C LYS A 5 -6.34 7.10 30.56
N LYS A 6 -6.12 8.17 31.32
CA LYS A 6 -4.83 8.87 31.43
C LYS A 6 -3.74 7.83 31.67
N ARG A 7 -2.82 7.67 30.71
CA ARG A 7 -1.67 6.76 30.85
C ARG A 7 -0.90 7.15 32.12
N GLY A 8 -0.88 6.24 33.10
CA GLY A 8 -0.23 6.45 34.39
C GLY A 8 1.27 6.70 34.26
N ARG A 9 1.87 7.27 35.31
CA ARG A 9 3.31 7.55 35.43
C ARG A 9 4.13 6.28 35.13
N LYS A 10 5.17 6.41 34.28
CA LYS A 10 6.09 5.29 33.96
C LYS A 10 6.71 4.73 35.24
N PRO A 11 6.84 3.39 35.36
CA PRO A 11 7.48 2.76 36.53
C PRO A 11 8.93 3.23 36.69
N ALA A 12 9.41 3.28 37.94
CA ALA A 12 10.81 3.58 38.25
C ALA A 12 11.75 2.54 37.60
N PRO A 13 13.05 2.84 37.40
CA PRO A 13 14.03 1.83 37.00
C PRO A 13 14.10 0.69 38.02
N ILE A 14 14.43 -0.52 37.56
CA ILE A 14 14.56 -1.72 38.41
C ILE A 14 15.89 -1.62 39.17
N ARG A 15 15.84 -1.64 40.50
CA ARG A 15 16.97 -1.58 41.44
C ARG A 15 17.10 -2.92 42.18
N ALA A 16 17.12 -4.02 41.44
CA ALA A 16 17.25 -5.35 42.03
C ALA A 16 18.71 -5.66 42.38
N GLU A 17 18.96 -6.17 43.58
CA GLU A 17 20.31 -6.52 44.08
C GLU A 17 20.83 -7.82 43.46
N THR A 18 19.94 -8.76 43.16
CA THR A 18 20.28 -10.04 42.54
C THR A 18 19.63 -10.19 41.17
N SER A 19 20.25 -10.97 40.29
CA SER A 19 19.71 -11.30 38.96
C SER A 19 18.35 -12.00 39.05
N GLU A 20 18.13 -12.82 40.07
CA GLU A 20 16.86 -13.49 40.32
C GLU A 20 15.79 -12.53 40.86
N ALA A 21 16.14 -11.57 41.72
CA ALA A 21 15.22 -10.50 42.13
C ALA A 21 14.78 -9.64 40.93
N ARG A 22 15.69 -9.40 39.98
CA ARG A 22 15.38 -8.70 38.72
C ARG A 22 14.35 -9.48 37.89
N ARG A 23 14.56 -10.79 37.70
CA ARG A 23 13.63 -11.66 36.97
C ARG A 23 12.23 -11.69 37.60
N LEU A 24 12.15 -11.80 38.93
CA LEU A 24 10.87 -11.72 39.65
C LEU A 24 10.17 -10.37 39.39
N THR A 25 10.93 -9.27 39.44
CA THR A 25 10.39 -7.92 39.23
C THR A 25 9.90 -7.72 37.79
N GLU A 26 10.65 -8.21 36.81
CA GLU A 26 10.27 -8.17 35.38
C GLU A 26 9.00 -8.99 35.14
N PHE A 27 8.91 -10.20 35.72
CA PHE A 27 7.73 -11.05 35.64
C PHE A 27 6.47 -10.36 36.21
N LEU A 28 6.58 -9.74 37.39
CA LEU A 28 5.45 -9.00 37.98
C LEU A 28 5.05 -7.80 37.10
N ARG A 29 6.01 -7.05 36.53
CA ARG A 29 5.73 -5.91 35.65
C ARG A 29 5.01 -6.35 34.37
N GLU A 30 5.44 -7.45 33.77
CA GLU A 30 4.80 -8.02 32.58
C GLU A 30 3.34 -8.39 32.88
N LEU A 31 3.08 -9.05 34.02
CA LEU A 31 1.71 -9.39 34.43
C LEU A 31 0.83 -8.15 34.58
N ARG A 32 1.34 -7.10 35.25
CA ARG A 32 0.61 -5.84 35.38
C ARG A 32 0.32 -5.22 34.00
N GLU A 33 1.32 -5.15 33.12
CA GLU A 33 1.16 -4.56 31.79
C GLU A 33 0.16 -5.32 30.92
N ARG A 34 0.18 -6.66 30.98
CA ARG A 34 -0.81 -7.52 30.30
C ARG A 34 -2.22 -7.35 30.85
N SER A 35 -2.36 -7.15 32.16
CA SER A 35 -3.65 -6.91 32.82
C SER A 35 -4.27 -5.55 32.46
N GLY A 36 -3.46 -4.57 32.05
CA GLY A 36 -3.88 -3.20 31.82
C GLY A 36 -4.24 -2.41 33.09
N LYS A 37 -4.08 -2.99 34.29
CA LYS A 37 -4.35 -2.33 35.57
C LYS A 37 -3.29 -1.28 35.89
N THR A 38 -3.74 -0.11 36.35
CA THR A 38 -2.89 0.97 36.83
C THR A 38 -2.53 0.78 38.31
N TYR A 39 -1.53 1.52 38.80
CA TYR A 39 -1.22 1.54 40.24
C TYR A 39 -2.41 1.97 41.11
N ASN A 40 -3.34 2.76 40.58
CA ASN A 40 -4.55 3.16 41.30
C ASN A 40 -5.54 2.01 41.44
N ASP A 41 -5.70 1.22 40.37
CA ASP A 41 -6.59 0.06 40.37
C ASP A 41 -6.08 -0.99 41.38
N LEU A 42 -4.76 -1.26 41.34
CA LEU A 42 -4.12 -2.17 42.29
C LEU A 42 -4.14 -1.63 43.73
N ALA A 43 -4.00 -0.32 43.93
CA ALA A 43 -4.10 0.29 45.26
C ALA A 43 -5.49 0.12 45.87
N ALA A 44 -6.54 0.29 45.07
CA ALA A 44 -7.92 0.11 45.50
C ALA A 44 -8.24 -1.36 45.79
N GLU A 45 -7.77 -2.29 44.95
CA GLU A 45 -8.05 -3.72 45.07
C GLU A 45 -7.29 -4.40 46.21
N LEU A 46 -6.02 -4.01 46.43
CA LEU A 46 -5.16 -4.59 47.47
C LEU A 46 -5.19 -3.81 48.79
N ASN A 47 -5.86 -2.65 48.83
CA ASN A 47 -5.84 -1.71 49.95
C ASN A 47 -4.42 -1.28 50.37
N TRP A 48 -3.56 -1.05 49.37
CA TRP A 48 -2.16 -0.64 49.56
C TRP A 48 -1.91 0.77 49.03
N SER A 49 -0.91 1.46 49.60
CA SER A 49 -0.49 2.75 49.06
C SER A 49 0.20 2.57 47.70
N ARG A 50 0.04 3.56 46.80
CA ARG A 50 0.67 3.56 45.47
C ARG A 50 2.20 3.47 45.55
N SER A 51 2.79 4.08 46.58
CA SER A 51 4.23 4.03 46.85
C SER A 51 4.67 2.62 47.26
N SER A 52 3.90 1.92 48.11
CA SER A 52 4.19 0.53 48.49
C SER A 52 4.18 -0.39 47.27
N ILE A 53 3.14 -0.28 46.43
CA ILE A 53 3.07 -1.04 45.18
C ILE A 53 4.28 -0.70 44.29
N GLY A 54 4.59 0.58 44.11
CA GLY A 54 5.75 1.03 43.35
C GLY A 54 7.07 0.44 43.84
N ASN A 55 7.25 0.33 45.16
CA ASN A 55 8.45 -0.26 45.78
C ASN A 55 8.57 -1.77 45.51
N HIS A 56 7.48 -2.52 45.55
CA HIS A 56 7.49 -3.94 45.20
C HIS A 56 7.81 -4.18 43.72
N TYR A 57 7.48 -3.22 42.85
CA TYR A 57 7.87 -3.25 41.43
C TYR A 57 9.26 -2.65 41.16
N SER A 58 9.96 -2.07 42.15
CA SER A 58 11.24 -1.38 41.93
C SER A 58 12.48 -2.24 42.21
N GLY A 59 12.35 -3.51 42.59
CA GLY A 59 13.48 -4.46 42.64
C GLY A 59 13.81 -5.05 44.01
N ALA A 60 13.24 -4.53 45.10
CA ALA A 60 13.34 -5.18 46.42
C ALA A 60 12.46 -6.45 46.42
N VAL A 61 13.00 -7.58 46.88
CA VAL A 61 12.26 -8.86 46.93
C VAL A 61 11.09 -8.71 47.91
N PRO A 62 9.83 -8.69 47.43
CA PRO A 62 8.68 -8.58 48.31
C PRO A 62 8.48 -9.87 49.11
N PRO A 63 7.79 -9.85 50.26
CA PRO A 63 7.43 -11.08 50.95
C PRO A 63 6.50 -11.95 50.07
N ARG A 64 6.55 -13.27 50.26
CA ARG A 64 5.82 -14.26 49.45
C ARG A 64 4.33 -13.94 49.30
N GLU A 65 3.70 -13.51 50.39
CA GLU A 65 2.27 -13.15 50.42
C GLU A 65 1.96 -11.99 49.46
N VAL A 66 2.84 -10.98 49.42
CA VAL A 66 2.70 -9.82 48.52
C VAL A 66 2.82 -10.23 47.06
N VAL A 67 3.77 -11.14 46.74
CA VAL A 67 3.92 -11.69 45.38
C VAL A 67 2.63 -12.40 44.95
N VAL A 68 2.09 -13.27 45.81
CA VAL A 68 0.86 -14.02 45.52
C VAL A 68 -0.33 -13.07 45.33
N GLN A 69 -0.49 -12.07 46.20
CA GLN A 69 -1.58 -11.10 46.09
C GLN A 69 -1.48 -10.25 44.81
N LEU A 70 -0.28 -9.82 44.42
CA LEU A 70 -0.06 -9.11 43.15
C LEU A 70 -0.39 -9.98 41.94
N VAL A 71 -0.05 -11.26 41.96
CA VAL A 71 -0.36 -12.20 40.87
C VAL A 71 -1.86 -12.45 40.79
N VAL A 72 -2.54 -12.68 41.90
CA VAL A 72 -4.00 -12.86 41.94
C VAL A 72 -4.71 -11.61 41.41
N ALA A 73 -4.22 -10.41 41.74
CA ALA A 73 -4.79 -9.16 41.25
C ALA A 73 -4.48 -8.88 39.77
N THR A 74 -3.42 -9.45 39.17
CA THR A 74 -3.01 -9.10 37.80
C THR A 74 -3.21 -10.21 36.76
N ALA A 75 -3.23 -11.48 37.16
CA ALA A 75 -3.44 -12.61 36.26
C ALA A 75 -4.91 -12.75 35.85
N PHE A 76 -5.15 -13.31 34.67
CA PHE A 76 -6.50 -13.66 34.24
C PHE A 76 -7.02 -14.86 35.05
N PRO A 77 -8.34 -14.95 35.35
CA PRO A 77 -8.90 -15.98 36.25
C PRO A 77 -8.51 -17.42 35.92
N HIS A 78 -8.32 -17.76 34.63
CA HIS A 78 -7.95 -19.10 34.19
C HIS A 78 -6.45 -19.41 34.29
N GLU A 79 -5.58 -18.40 34.42
CA GLU A 79 -4.12 -18.57 34.54
C GLU A 79 -3.61 -18.41 35.99
N VAL A 80 -4.47 -18.00 36.94
CA VAL A 80 -4.04 -17.58 38.28
C VAL A 80 -3.19 -18.62 38.98
N GLU A 81 -3.61 -19.89 39.02
CA GLU A 81 -2.90 -20.96 39.72
C GLU A 81 -1.52 -21.26 39.10
N GLN A 82 -1.45 -21.26 37.76
CA GLN A 82 -0.18 -21.46 37.05
C GLN A 82 0.79 -20.30 37.32
N ARG A 83 0.31 -19.05 37.17
CA ARG A 83 1.14 -17.86 37.39
C ARG A 83 1.59 -17.73 38.84
N LYS A 84 0.74 -18.14 39.79
CA LYS A 84 1.07 -18.18 41.22
C LYS A 84 2.20 -19.18 41.49
N ALA A 85 2.16 -20.37 40.89
CA ALA A 85 3.23 -21.35 41.01
C ALA A 85 4.56 -20.83 40.43
N ASP A 86 4.52 -20.20 39.26
CA ASP A 86 5.72 -19.60 38.63
C ASP A 86 6.30 -18.45 39.47
N ALA A 87 5.43 -17.57 39.99
CA ALA A 87 5.85 -16.45 40.83
C ALA A 87 6.49 -16.91 42.15
N VAL A 88 5.94 -17.97 42.77
CA VAL A 88 6.50 -18.55 44.00
C VAL A 88 7.87 -19.18 43.71
N ARG A 89 8.04 -19.89 42.60
CA ARG A 89 9.35 -20.44 42.19
C ARG A 89 10.39 -19.34 41.96
N LEU A 90 10.01 -18.25 41.30
CA LEU A 90 10.89 -17.08 41.10
C LEU A 90 11.21 -16.39 42.44
N TRP A 91 10.24 -16.29 43.34
CA TRP A 91 10.43 -15.73 44.67
C TRP A 91 11.37 -16.59 45.53
N GLU A 92 11.24 -17.91 45.51
CA GLU A 92 12.14 -18.83 46.22
C GLU A 92 13.58 -18.69 45.74
N ARG A 93 13.80 -18.57 44.43
CA ARG A 93 15.13 -18.31 43.83
C ARG A 93 15.67 -16.93 44.18
N ALA A 94 14.81 -15.91 44.21
CA ALA A 94 15.21 -14.55 44.58
C ALA A 94 15.57 -14.42 46.06
N THR A 95 14.89 -15.18 46.94
CA THR A 95 15.10 -15.17 48.39
C THR A 95 16.29 -16.04 48.80
N ASN A 96 16.48 -17.17 48.12
CA ASN A 96 17.60 -18.08 48.32
C ASN A 96 18.46 -18.09 47.04
N PRO A 97 19.18 -17.00 46.72
CA PRO A 97 20.07 -17.01 45.58
C PRO A 97 21.09 -18.14 45.77
N PRO A 98 21.29 -19.02 44.78
CA PRO A 98 22.21 -20.14 44.92
C PRO A 98 23.58 -19.61 45.35
N SER A 99 24.10 -20.13 46.46
CA SER A 99 25.31 -19.64 47.15
C SER A 99 26.56 -19.59 46.25
N ALA A 100 26.52 -20.26 45.10
CA ALA A 100 27.53 -20.19 44.05
C ALA A 100 27.69 -18.77 43.43
N GLN A 101 26.74 -17.85 43.60
CA GLN A 101 26.81 -16.49 43.03
C GLN A 101 27.21 -15.40 44.04
N VAL A 102 27.19 -15.67 45.35
CA VAL A 102 27.43 -14.65 46.40
C VAL A 102 28.82 -14.77 47.04
N ALA A 103 29.48 -15.92 46.93
CA ALA A 103 30.87 -16.03 47.34
C ALA A 103 31.80 -15.50 46.23
N VAL A 104 32.08 -14.19 46.27
CA VAL A 104 33.40 -13.67 45.84
C VAL A 104 34.41 -14.28 46.81
N ARG A 105 34.75 -15.55 46.57
CA ARG A 105 35.89 -16.22 47.16
C ARG A 105 37.11 -15.56 46.52
N PRO A 106 38.11 -15.08 47.29
CA PRO A 106 39.36 -14.64 46.70
C PRO A 106 39.87 -15.79 45.84
N GLU A 107 39.94 -15.54 44.52
CA GLU A 107 40.31 -16.53 43.52
C GLU A 107 41.67 -17.12 43.91
N ALA A 108 41.74 -18.45 43.97
CA ALA A 108 43.01 -19.14 43.97
C ALA A 108 43.76 -18.74 42.68
N ALA A 109 45.04 -18.42 42.83
CA ALA A 109 45.90 -17.72 41.86
C ALA A 109 46.20 -18.45 40.53
N GLY A 110 45.19 -19.02 39.86
CA GLY A 110 45.37 -19.74 38.59
C GLY A 110 44.10 -20.00 37.78
N SER A 111 42.92 -19.50 38.18
CA SER A 111 41.72 -19.57 37.34
C SER A 111 41.69 -18.38 36.38
N PRO A 112 41.40 -18.57 35.07
CA PRO A 112 41.22 -17.46 34.15
C PRO A 112 40.13 -16.52 34.69
N SER A 113 40.43 -15.22 34.67
CA SER A 113 39.55 -14.18 35.19
C SER A 113 38.13 -14.33 34.61
N ALA A 114 37.10 -13.93 35.37
CA ALA A 114 35.73 -13.94 34.84
C ALA A 114 35.62 -13.17 33.51
N VAL A 115 36.45 -12.13 33.33
CA VAL A 115 36.60 -11.37 32.09
C VAL A 115 37.16 -12.24 30.95
N ALA A 116 38.19 -13.04 31.19
CA ALA A 116 38.75 -13.97 30.19
C ALA A 116 37.71 -15.02 29.73
N ARG A 117 36.87 -15.52 30.63
CA ARG A 117 35.76 -16.43 30.26
C ARG A 117 34.69 -15.73 29.43
N HIS A 118 34.31 -14.50 29.80
CA HIS A 118 33.36 -13.71 29.00
C HIS A 118 33.93 -13.29 27.64
N MET A 119 35.22 -12.99 27.55
CA MET A 119 35.94 -12.74 26.31
C MET A 119 35.95 -13.99 25.41
N HIS A 120 36.19 -15.18 25.98
CA HIS A 120 36.16 -16.43 25.22
C HIS A 120 34.76 -16.73 24.67
N ASP A 121 33.72 -16.62 25.50
CA ASP A 121 32.32 -16.81 25.09
C ASP A 121 31.86 -15.74 24.07
N GLY A 122 32.26 -14.48 24.27
CA GLY A 122 32.02 -13.40 23.31
C GLY A 122 32.68 -13.66 21.95
N ARG A 123 33.92 -14.14 21.94
CA ARG A 123 34.66 -14.52 20.71
C ARG A 123 34.01 -15.70 20.00
N SER A 124 33.58 -16.74 20.73
CA SER A 124 32.87 -17.87 20.10
C SER A 124 31.56 -17.40 19.47
N ARG A 125 30.79 -16.56 20.15
CA ARG A 125 29.54 -15.99 19.62
C ARG A 125 29.78 -15.08 18.42
N LEU A 126 30.84 -14.28 18.44
CA LEU A 126 31.21 -13.44 17.30
C LEU A 126 31.62 -14.32 16.10
N SER A 127 32.40 -15.37 16.32
CA SER A 127 32.81 -16.28 15.24
C SER A 127 31.62 -17.04 14.64
N GLU A 128 30.65 -17.43 15.46
CA GLU A 128 29.41 -18.07 15.01
C GLU A 128 28.54 -17.07 14.23
N ALA A 129 28.40 -15.84 14.72
CA ALA A 129 27.66 -14.78 14.05
C ALA A 129 28.31 -14.38 12.70
N ASP A 130 29.65 -14.33 12.64
CA ASP A 130 30.38 -14.07 11.40
C ASP A 130 30.20 -15.22 10.40
N GLN A 131 30.31 -16.47 10.85
CA GLN A 131 30.05 -17.64 10.00
C GLN A 131 28.61 -17.63 9.44
N GLN A 132 27.62 -17.29 10.27
CA GLN A 132 26.23 -17.13 9.84
C GLN A 132 26.05 -15.98 8.85
N SER A 133 26.71 -14.84 9.07
CA SER A 133 26.72 -13.69 8.16
C SER A 133 27.28 -14.07 6.79
N ARG A 134 28.41 -14.80 6.75
CA ARG A 134 29.01 -15.31 5.49
C ARG A 134 28.09 -16.31 4.78
N ARG A 135 27.45 -17.23 5.51
CA ARG A 135 26.45 -18.15 4.93
C ARG A 135 25.28 -17.39 4.30
N LEU A 136 24.73 -16.39 4.99
CA LEU A 136 23.64 -15.56 4.46
C LEU A 136 24.08 -14.69 3.27
N ALA A 137 25.33 -14.23 3.23
CA ALA A 137 25.88 -13.51 2.09
C ALA A 137 25.99 -14.40 0.85
N ARG A 138 26.44 -15.66 1.02
CA ARG A 138 26.46 -16.66 -0.07
C ARG A 138 25.07 -16.97 -0.59
N GLU A 139 24.10 -17.17 0.30
CA GLU A 139 22.70 -17.35 -0.07
C GLU A 139 22.11 -16.16 -0.84
N LEU A 140 22.48 -14.94 -0.45
CA LEU A 140 22.04 -13.74 -1.17
C LEU A 140 22.64 -13.69 -2.58
N ALA A 141 23.92 -14.04 -2.75
CA ALA A 141 24.55 -14.13 -4.07
C ALA A 141 23.88 -15.22 -4.93
N ALA A 142 23.67 -16.43 -4.38
CA ALA A 142 22.97 -17.52 -5.07
C ALA A 142 21.53 -17.13 -5.46
N ALA A 143 20.81 -16.43 -4.59
CA ALA A 143 19.46 -15.93 -4.89
C ALA A 143 19.47 -14.85 -5.99
N GLN A 144 20.51 -14.01 -6.06
CA GLN A 144 20.68 -13.03 -7.13
C GLN A 144 20.94 -13.72 -8.47
N GLU A 145 21.85 -14.69 -8.51
CA GLU A 145 22.14 -15.50 -9.70
C GLU A 145 20.90 -16.23 -10.19
N LEU A 146 20.12 -16.82 -9.28
CA LEU A 146 18.87 -17.50 -9.62
C LEU A 146 17.83 -16.54 -10.22
N VAL A 147 17.72 -15.31 -9.71
CA VAL A 147 16.84 -14.29 -10.32
C VAL A 147 17.31 -13.92 -11.73
N VAL A 148 18.63 -13.80 -11.95
CA VAL A 148 19.20 -13.52 -13.28
C VAL A 148 18.90 -14.69 -14.24
N MET A 149 19.16 -15.92 -13.81
CA MET A 149 18.91 -17.13 -14.59
C MET A 149 17.43 -17.28 -14.98
N LEU A 150 16.50 -17.14 -14.02
CA LEU A 150 15.06 -17.23 -14.31
C LEU A 150 14.58 -16.08 -15.21
N THR A 151 15.19 -14.89 -15.10
CA THR A 151 14.88 -13.78 -15.99
C THR A 151 15.33 -14.08 -17.42
N ALA A 152 16.55 -14.61 -17.59
CA ALA A 152 17.07 -15.05 -18.89
C ALA A 152 16.21 -16.17 -19.50
N LEU A 153 15.82 -17.17 -18.69
CA LEU A 153 14.93 -18.24 -19.12
C LEU A 153 13.56 -17.70 -19.55
N ASN A 154 12.96 -16.77 -18.80
CA ASN A 154 11.69 -16.17 -19.19
C ASN A 154 11.81 -15.45 -20.55
N THR A 155 12.92 -14.74 -20.80
CA THR A 155 13.14 -14.09 -22.11
C THR A 155 13.35 -15.08 -23.25
N SER A 156 14.00 -16.23 -23.01
CA SER A 156 14.21 -17.24 -24.05
C SER A 156 12.91 -18.00 -24.38
N LEU A 157 12.07 -18.27 -23.38
CA LEU A 157 10.73 -18.87 -23.57
C LEU A 157 9.79 -17.90 -24.31
N ASP A 158 9.82 -16.60 -23.99
CA ASP A 158 9.08 -15.58 -24.74
C ASP A 158 9.49 -15.53 -26.21
N ALA A 159 10.80 -15.63 -26.50
CA ALA A 159 11.30 -15.67 -27.88
C ALA A 159 10.85 -16.95 -28.62
N ARG A 160 10.90 -18.12 -27.96
CA ARG A 160 10.39 -19.39 -28.53
C ARG A 160 8.90 -19.33 -28.81
N LEU A 161 8.11 -18.72 -27.93
CA LEU A 161 6.67 -18.52 -28.13
C LEU A 161 6.39 -17.65 -29.36
N GLN A 162 7.15 -16.57 -29.55
CA GLN A 162 7.03 -15.71 -30.73
C GLN A 162 7.42 -16.45 -32.03
N GLN A 163 8.45 -17.29 -32.00
CA GLN A 163 8.85 -18.11 -33.15
C GLN A 163 7.80 -19.14 -33.54
N LEU A 164 7.25 -19.87 -32.57
CA LEU A 164 6.17 -20.84 -32.80
C LEU A 164 4.89 -20.17 -33.31
N ALA A 165 4.56 -18.98 -32.80
CA ALA A 165 3.40 -18.21 -33.26
C ALA A 165 3.57 -17.66 -34.70
N ALA A 166 4.82 -17.49 -35.16
CA ALA A 166 5.13 -16.92 -36.47
C ALA A 166 5.21 -17.97 -37.60
N THR A 167 5.18 -19.26 -37.30
CA THR A 167 5.33 -20.34 -38.29
C THR A 167 3.98 -21.09 -38.46
N PRO A 168 3.07 -20.58 -39.33
CA PRO A 168 1.80 -21.23 -39.61
C PRO A 168 2.00 -22.39 -40.60
N ASP A 169 2.33 -23.56 -40.09
CA ASP A 169 2.45 -24.79 -40.90
C ASP A 169 1.19 -25.64 -40.70
N GLU A 170 0.34 -25.74 -41.73
CA GLU A 170 -0.98 -26.39 -41.63
C GLU A 170 -0.86 -27.90 -41.35
N ASP A 171 0.17 -28.54 -41.89
CA ASP A 171 0.39 -29.99 -41.77
C ASP A 171 0.88 -30.42 -40.37
N ASN A 172 1.44 -29.49 -39.57
CA ASN A 172 1.98 -29.76 -38.24
C ASN A 172 1.19 -29.11 -37.09
N SER A 173 -0.05 -28.67 -37.37
CA SER A 173 -0.85 -27.86 -36.44
C SER A 173 -1.05 -28.50 -35.05
N GLU A 174 -1.25 -29.81 -34.95
CA GLU A 174 -1.39 -30.50 -33.65
C GLU A 174 -0.09 -30.51 -32.83
N GLN A 175 1.05 -30.75 -33.47
CA GLN A 175 2.36 -30.75 -32.81
C GLN A 175 2.74 -29.34 -32.34
N VAL A 176 2.50 -28.34 -33.18
CA VAL A 176 2.73 -26.92 -32.83
C VAL A 176 1.83 -26.50 -31.67
N GLN A 177 0.56 -26.93 -31.63
CA GLN A 177 -0.33 -26.66 -30.51
C GLN A 177 0.14 -27.30 -29.20
N GLN A 178 0.63 -28.56 -29.25
CA GLN A 178 1.19 -29.23 -28.08
C GLN A 178 2.45 -28.52 -27.57
N GLN A 179 3.36 -28.15 -28.47
CA GLN A 179 4.57 -27.39 -28.11
C GLN A 179 4.24 -26.02 -27.53
N LEU A 180 3.24 -25.32 -28.10
CA LEU A 180 2.80 -24.03 -27.59
C LEU A 180 2.21 -24.15 -26.18
N ALA A 181 1.38 -25.18 -25.92
CA ALA A 181 0.83 -25.44 -24.60
C ALA A 181 1.92 -25.72 -23.57
N GLU A 182 2.94 -26.50 -23.93
CA GLU A 182 4.10 -26.79 -23.08
C GLU A 182 4.91 -25.53 -22.77
N VAL A 183 5.24 -24.71 -23.78
CA VAL A 183 5.99 -23.45 -23.57
C VAL A 183 5.19 -22.47 -22.70
N LEU A 184 3.87 -22.35 -22.90
CA LEU A 184 3.00 -21.52 -22.06
C LEU A 184 3.01 -21.99 -20.60
N HIS A 185 2.94 -23.31 -20.37
CA HIS A 185 3.00 -23.87 -19.04
C HIS A 185 4.36 -23.60 -18.37
N GLN A 186 5.46 -23.79 -19.10
CA GLN A 186 6.81 -23.49 -18.61
C GLN A 186 7.00 -22.01 -18.29
N LEU A 187 6.41 -21.11 -19.08
CA LEU A 187 6.47 -19.67 -18.85
C LEU A 187 5.70 -19.24 -17.60
N GLU A 188 4.45 -19.70 -17.42
CA GLU A 188 3.66 -19.42 -16.20
C GLU A 188 4.42 -19.88 -14.95
N GLN A 189 5.02 -21.06 -15.04
CA GLN A 189 5.79 -21.65 -13.95
C GLN A 189 7.09 -20.88 -13.68
N THR A 190 7.83 -20.46 -14.72
CA THR A 190 9.03 -19.62 -14.58
C THR A 190 8.69 -18.28 -13.93
N GLN A 191 7.57 -17.66 -14.29
CA GLN A 191 7.12 -16.40 -13.69
C GLN A 191 6.80 -16.57 -12.20
N LYS A 192 6.16 -17.68 -11.83
CA LYS A 192 5.88 -18.02 -10.43
C LYS A 192 7.18 -18.21 -9.65
N ASP A 193 8.10 -19.00 -10.18
CA ASP A 193 9.39 -19.30 -9.54
C ASP A 193 10.25 -18.02 -9.43
N LEU A 194 10.16 -17.10 -10.39
CA LEU A 194 10.85 -15.81 -10.36
C LEU A 194 10.29 -14.85 -9.29
N VAL A 195 8.97 -14.83 -9.07
CA VAL A 195 8.38 -14.07 -7.96
C VAL A 195 8.85 -14.64 -6.62
N GLU A 196 8.91 -15.96 -6.50
CA GLU A 196 9.38 -16.63 -5.31
C GLU A 196 10.88 -16.37 -5.04
N ALA A 197 11.71 -16.42 -6.09
CA ALA A 197 13.14 -16.09 -6.03
C ALA A 197 13.38 -14.66 -5.52
N ARG A 198 12.63 -13.68 -6.04
CA ARG A 198 12.73 -12.28 -5.60
C ARG A 198 12.35 -12.11 -4.13
N GLN A 199 11.26 -12.75 -3.70
CA GLN A 199 10.88 -12.75 -2.29
C GLN A 199 11.96 -13.42 -1.43
N GLY A 200 12.60 -14.47 -1.94
CA GLY A 200 13.67 -15.15 -1.22
C GLY A 200 14.94 -14.32 -1.07
N ARG A 201 15.33 -13.61 -2.12
CA ARG A 201 16.42 -12.63 -2.08
C ARG A 201 16.16 -11.54 -1.05
N ASP A 202 14.96 -10.94 -1.07
CA ASP A 202 14.62 -9.85 -0.15
C ASP A 202 14.61 -10.33 1.33
N GLN A 203 14.21 -11.58 1.58
CA GLN A 203 14.30 -12.21 2.90
C GLN A 203 15.76 -12.48 3.32
N ALA A 204 16.58 -13.01 2.42
CA ALA A 204 18.01 -13.23 2.67
C ALA A 204 18.72 -11.91 3.00
N GLU A 205 18.40 -10.84 2.29
CA GLU A 205 18.94 -9.49 2.54
C GLU A 205 18.58 -8.97 3.94
N ALA A 206 17.32 -9.13 4.34
CA ALA A 206 16.86 -8.73 5.67
C ALA A 206 17.55 -9.53 6.80
N LEU A 207 17.74 -10.84 6.60
CA LEU A 207 18.45 -11.70 7.56
C LEU A 207 19.94 -11.34 7.61
N ALA A 208 20.60 -11.13 6.47
CA ALA A 208 21.99 -10.72 6.38
C ALA A 208 22.22 -9.37 7.08
N ALA A 209 21.33 -8.40 6.87
CA ALA A 209 21.37 -7.11 7.56
C ALA A 209 21.22 -7.27 9.08
N THR A 210 20.38 -8.20 9.53
CA THR A 210 20.18 -8.49 10.96
C THR A 210 21.40 -9.17 11.57
N ALA A 211 22.00 -10.14 10.88
CA ALA A 211 23.23 -10.80 11.30
C ALA A 211 24.39 -9.80 11.42
N ARG A 212 24.59 -8.92 10.42
CA ARG A 212 25.61 -7.86 10.45
C ARG A 212 25.45 -6.93 11.66
N ARG A 213 24.22 -6.52 11.98
CA ARG A 213 23.95 -5.71 13.19
C ARG A 213 24.34 -6.44 14.47
N ARG A 214 24.09 -7.75 14.55
CA ARG A 214 24.46 -8.56 15.71
C ARG A 214 25.98 -8.71 15.84
N CYS A 215 26.71 -8.88 14.74
CA CYS A 215 28.18 -8.87 14.75
C CYS A 215 28.72 -7.55 15.29
N LEU A 216 28.22 -6.40 14.80
CA LEU A 216 28.67 -5.08 15.27
C LEU A 216 28.43 -4.88 16.78
N VAL A 217 27.29 -5.35 17.31
CA VAL A 217 27.00 -5.29 18.75
C VAL A 217 27.96 -6.17 19.55
N LEU A 218 28.25 -7.39 19.09
CA LEU A 218 29.20 -8.28 19.75
C LEU A 218 30.65 -7.75 19.68
N GLU A 219 31.02 -7.11 18.57
CA GLU A 219 32.31 -6.42 18.44
C GLU A 219 32.43 -5.24 19.40
N GLU A 220 31.36 -4.45 19.58
CA GLU A 220 31.32 -3.37 20.57
C GLU A 220 31.43 -3.92 22.00
N GLU A 221 30.70 -4.99 22.33
CA GLU A 221 30.81 -5.66 23.63
C GLU A 221 32.23 -6.19 23.88
N LEU A 222 32.86 -6.82 22.89
CA LEU A 222 34.24 -7.29 22.98
C LEU A 222 35.25 -6.14 23.08
N ALA A 223 35.03 -5.03 22.36
CA ALA A 223 35.87 -3.84 22.48
C ALA A 223 35.80 -3.24 23.89
N LEU A 224 34.61 -3.19 24.50
CA LEU A 224 34.44 -2.77 25.89
C LEU A 224 35.13 -3.72 26.87
N LEU A 225 35.10 -5.04 26.62
CA LEU A 225 35.81 -6.01 27.45
C LEU A 225 37.35 -5.90 27.31
N ARG A 226 37.86 -5.63 26.10
CA ARG A 226 39.29 -5.38 25.87
C ARG A 226 39.80 -4.15 26.62
N LEU A 227 38.98 -3.11 26.74
CA LEU A 227 39.33 -1.92 27.53
C LEU A 227 39.46 -2.24 29.04
N LEU A 228 38.81 -3.31 29.53
CA LEU A 228 38.89 -3.74 30.93
C LEU A 228 40.08 -4.66 31.20
N ASP A 229 40.56 -5.40 30.20
CA ASP A 229 41.67 -6.35 30.32
C ASP A 229 42.53 -6.36 29.03
N PRO A 230 43.51 -5.44 28.92
CA PRO A 230 44.27 -5.22 27.69
C PRO A 230 45.24 -6.36 27.34
N ASP A 231 45.64 -7.18 28.32
CA ASP A 231 46.61 -8.27 28.13
C ASP A 231 45.98 -9.53 27.52
N ALA A 232 44.65 -9.57 27.37
CA ALA A 232 43.91 -10.73 26.89
C ALA A 232 43.78 -10.84 25.35
N ASP A 233 44.49 -10.01 24.58
CA ASP A 233 44.36 -9.95 23.13
C ASP A 233 45.24 -10.97 22.40
N VAL A 234 44.59 -11.90 21.70
CA VAL A 234 45.22 -12.78 20.71
C VAL A 234 44.62 -12.38 19.36
N PRO A 235 45.43 -11.99 18.37
CA PRO A 235 44.93 -11.61 17.05
C PRO A 235 44.26 -12.81 16.39
N ALA A 236 43.00 -12.63 15.96
CA ALA A 236 42.31 -13.61 15.14
C ALA A 236 42.89 -13.55 13.72
N GLU A 237 43.38 -14.68 13.21
CA GLU A 237 43.85 -14.75 11.83
C GLU A 237 42.71 -14.40 10.85
N PRO A 238 42.95 -13.51 9.87
CA PRO A 238 41.99 -13.25 8.80
C PRO A 238 41.79 -14.54 7.99
N ARG A 239 40.59 -15.12 8.08
CA ARG A 239 40.20 -16.22 7.18
C ARG A 239 39.77 -15.65 5.84
N GLU A 240 40.49 -16.04 4.78
CA GLU A 240 40.15 -15.72 3.41
C GLU A 240 38.71 -16.16 3.05
N PRO A 241 37.99 -15.37 2.25
CA PRO A 241 36.66 -15.72 1.79
C PRO A 241 36.73 -16.96 0.89
N GLU A 242 35.99 -18.00 1.25
CA GLU A 242 35.74 -19.17 0.41
C GLU A 242 34.88 -18.73 -0.79
N GLU A 243 35.42 -18.85 -2.00
CA GLU A 243 34.74 -18.45 -3.25
C GLU A 243 33.42 -19.21 -3.42
N ALA A 244 32.40 -18.51 -3.90
CA ALA A 244 31.10 -19.12 -4.20
C ALA A 244 31.22 -20.02 -5.43
N PRO A 245 30.52 -21.17 -5.48
CA PRO A 245 30.54 -22.03 -6.65
C PRO A 245 29.92 -21.28 -7.84
N GLU A 246 30.70 -21.07 -8.90
CA GLU A 246 30.20 -20.48 -10.15
C GLU A 246 29.20 -21.43 -10.81
N LEU A 247 27.94 -21.00 -10.95
CA LEU A 247 26.96 -21.72 -11.76
C LEU A 247 27.25 -21.48 -13.25
N ASP A 248 27.45 -22.57 -14.00
CA ASP A 248 27.53 -22.54 -15.46
C ASP A 248 26.15 -22.21 -16.06
N THR A 249 25.86 -20.91 -16.11
CA THR A 249 24.62 -20.35 -16.65
C THR A 249 24.41 -20.66 -18.13
N GLN A 250 25.47 -20.96 -18.88
CA GLN A 250 25.35 -21.30 -20.30
C GLN A 250 24.89 -22.73 -20.51
N ALA A 251 25.45 -23.68 -19.77
CA ALA A 251 25.01 -25.08 -19.82
C ALA A 251 23.53 -25.22 -19.41
N LEU A 252 23.09 -24.49 -18.38
CA LEU A 252 21.71 -24.51 -17.89
C LEU A 252 20.70 -23.94 -18.90
N LEU A 253 21.07 -22.94 -19.70
CA LEU A 253 20.14 -22.37 -20.69
C LEU A 253 19.89 -23.28 -21.90
N ALA A 254 20.69 -24.34 -22.09
CA ALA A 254 20.52 -25.30 -23.18
C ALA A 254 19.28 -26.18 -22.99
N ASP A 255 18.97 -26.59 -21.76
CA ASP A 255 17.78 -27.38 -21.41
C ASP A 255 16.88 -26.63 -20.39
N PRO A 256 15.75 -26.02 -20.83
CA PRO A 256 14.89 -25.25 -19.95
C PRO A 256 14.21 -26.08 -18.86
N ALA A 257 13.99 -27.38 -19.08
CA ALA A 257 13.34 -28.24 -18.10
C ALA A 257 14.31 -28.59 -16.97
N GLU A 258 15.56 -28.90 -17.32
CA GLU A 258 16.64 -29.12 -16.36
C GLU A 258 16.92 -27.84 -15.55
N ALA A 259 16.97 -26.68 -16.21
CA ALA A 259 17.12 -25.38 -15.56
C ALA A 259 16.03 -25.10 -14.51
N LEU A 260 14.77 -25.35 -14.84
CA LEU A 260 13.66 -25.17 -13.90
C LEU A 260 13.75 -26.11 -12.70
N SER A 261 14.13 -27.37 -12.93
CA SER A 261 14.31 -28.33 -11.83
C SER A 261 15.44 -27.93 -10.89
N THR A 262 16.55 -27.44 -11.44
CA THR A 262 17.72 -26.96 -10.69
C THR A 262 17.36 -25.70 -9.90
N ALA A 263 16.68 -24.74 -10.55
CA ALA A 263 16.21 -23.53 -9.89
C ALA A 263 15.28 -23.84 -8.71
N ARG A 264 14.34 -24.78 -8.85
CA ARG A 264 13.46 -25.18 -7.73
C ARG A 264 14.21 -25.82 -6.59
N ARG A 265 15.18 -26.68 -6.89
CA ARG A 265 16.04 -27.29 -5.86
C ARG A 265 16.80 -26.22 -5.08
N LEU A 266 17.40 -25.24 -5.76
CA LEU A 266 18.08 -24.11 -5.13
C LEU A 266 17.12 -23.23 -4.32
N LEU A 267 15.90 -23.00 -4.80
CA LEU A 267 14.87 -22.27 -4.04
C LEU A 267 14.50 -22.98 -2.74
N ASP A 268 14.33 -24.29 -2.77
CA ASP A 268 14.00 -25.10 -1.59
C ASP A 268 15.17 -25.19 -0.60
N GLU A 269 16.40 -25.38 -1.09
CA GLU A 269 17.63 -25.35 -0.28
C GLU A 269 17.78 -23.99 0.40
N GLY A 270 17.66 -22.89 -0.36
CA GLY A 270 17.75 -21.55 0.19
C GLY A 270 16.59 -21.21 1.15
N ARG A 271 15.40 -21.81 0.96
CA ARG A 271 14.27 -21.67 1.91
C ARG A 271 14.59 -22.38 3.23
N ALA A 272 15.19 -23.56 3.20
CA ALA A 272 15.61 -24.28 4.40
C ALA A 272 16.68 -23.50 5.18
N LEU A 273 17.70 -22.98 4.48
CA LEU A 273 18.78 -22.19 5.09
C LEU A 273 18.28 -20.88 5.71
N ARG A 274 17.40 -20.15 5.02
CA ARG A 274 16.77 -18.94 5.59
C ARG A 274 15.94 -19.24 6.84
N LYS A 275 15.26 -20.39 6.88
CA LYS A 275 14.50 -20.82 8.05
C LYS A 275 15.44 -21.13 9.23
N GLU A 276 16.49 -21.91 9.00
CA GLU A 276 17.51 -22.22 10.01
C GLU A 276 18.17 -20.95 10.56
N ALA A 277 18.55 -20.01 9.69
CA ALA A 277 19.12 -18.73 10.09
C ALA A 277 18.13 -17.83 10.84
N ALA A 278 16.86 -17.82 10.46
CA ALA A 278 15.82 -17.09 11.18
C ALA A 278 15.57 -17.68 12.58
N ASP A 279 15.64 -19.00 12.71
CA ASP A 279 15.51 -19.70 13.99
C ASP A 279 16.73 -19.45 14.88
N SER A 280 17.96 -19.52 14.34
CA SER A 280 19.20 -19.27 15.10
C SER A 280 19.34 -17.81 15.56
N LEU A 281 18.88 -16.86 14.75
CA LEU A 281 18.85 -15.44 15.11
C LEU A 281 17.73 -15.10 16.11
N GLY A 282 16.84 -16.05 16.44
CA GLY A 282 15.66 -15.79 17.28
C GLY A 282 14.64 -14.87 16.61
N VAL A 283 14.75 -14.71 15.29
CA VAL A 283 13.92 -13.82 14.46
C VAL A 283 12.55 -14.46 14.23
N ALA A 284 12.42 -15.78 14.18
CA ALA A 284 11.12 -16.45 13.97
C ALA A 284 10.08 -16.12 15.07
N ALA A 285 10.48 -16.13 16.34
CA ALA A 285 9.59 -15.79 17.46
C ALA A 285 9.24 -14.29 17.49
N THR A 286 10.21 -13.43 17.19
CA THR A 286 10.03 -11.97 17.21
C THR A 286 9.29 -11.46 15.98
N THR A 287 9.48 -12.04 14.79
CA THR A 287 8.74 -11.70 13.56
C THR A 287 7.32 -12.22 13.56
N ALA A 288 7.03 -13.39 14.13
CA ALA A 288 5.65 -13.83 14.31
C ALA A 288 4.87 -12.90 15.27
N ALA A 289 5.51 -12.44 16.34
CA ALA A 289 4.92 -11.50 17.29
C ALA A 289 4.81 -10.07 16.70
N THR A 290 5.88 -9.56 16.08
CA THR A 290 5.89 -8.22 15.48
C THR A 290 5.04 -8.14 14.23
N SER A 291 4.99 -9.17 13.37
CA SER A 291 4.06 -9.19 12.22
C SER A 291 2.61 -9.18 12.67
N LYS A 292 2.25 -9.86 13.77
CA LYS A 292 0.91 -9.76 14.36
C LYS A 292 0.63 -8.35 14.88
N VAL A 293 1.59 -7.72 15.57
CA VAL A 293 1.42 -6.35 16.10
C VAL A 293 1.38 -5.31 14.97
N VAL A 294 2.25 -5.42 13.98
CA VAL A 294 2.32 -4.55 12.79
C VAL A 294 1.05 -4.70 11.94
N ARG A 295 0.62 -5.94 11.64
CA ARG A 295 -0.67 -6.17 10.97
C ARG A 295 -1.83 -5.61 11.77
N ARG A 296 -1.80 -5.71 13.11
CA ARG A 296 -2.84 -5.12 13.96
C ARG A 296 -2.81 -3.59 13.88
N SER A 297 -1.64 -2.95 13.91
CA SER A 297 -1.53 -1.49 13.77
C SER A 297 -1.92 -1.00 12.38
N GLU A 298 -1.55 -1.72 11.32
CA GLU A 298 -1.95 -1.41 9.94
C GLU A 298 -3.47 -1.56 9.76
N ARG A 299 -4.09 -2.60 10.35
CA ARG A 299 -5.54 -2.77 10.38
C ARG A 299 -6.23 -1.62 11.13
N TRP A 300 -5.69 -1.19 12.26
CA TRP A 300 -6.21 -0.04 13.01
C TRP A 300 -6.08 1.28 12.23
N GLN A 301 -4.96 1.49 11.54
CA GLN A 301 -4.77 2.67 10.69
C GLN A 301 -5.71 2.65 9.48
N ALA A 302 -5.84 1.51 8.80
CA ALA A 302 -6.75 1.35 7.67
C ALA A 302 -8.22 1.55 8.09
N SER A 303 -8.65 0.96 9.21
CA SER A 303 -10.00 1.15 9.74
C SER A 303 -10.25 2.58 10.21
N ALA A 304 -9.29 3.22 10.89
CA ALA A 304 -9.41 4.62 11.28
C ALA A 304 -9.45 5.57 10.05
N LEU A 305 -8.75 5.23 8.97
CA LEU A 305 -8.82 5.96 7.70
C LEU A 305 -10.18 5.79 7.03
N VAL A 306 -10.69 4.56 6.93
CA VAL A 306 -12.03 4.28 6.35
C VAL A 306 -13.11 4.98 7.15
N LEU A 307 -13.07 4.87 8.48
CA LEU A 307 -14.04 5.50 9.37
C LEU A 307 -13.99 7.02 9.24
N GLY A 308 -12.78 7.62 9.23
CA GLY A 308 -12.61 9.06 9.04
C GLY A 308 -13.16 9.54 7.70
N ARG A 309 -12.92 8.79 6.62
CA ARG A 309 -13.45 9.12 5.28
C ARG A 309 -14.97 8.98 5.19
N ALA A 310 -15.52 7.90 5.75
CA ALA A 310 -16.97 7.68 5.79
C ALA A 310 -17.67 8.79 6.57
N LEU A 311 -17.12 9.15 7.74
CA LEU A 311 -17.65 10.23 8.56
C LEU A 311 -17.54 11.59 7.84
N GLY A 312 -16.43 11.84 7.14
CA GLY A 312 -16.28 13.01 6.28
C GLY A 312 -17.34 13.10 5.17
N CYS A 313 -17.59 12.00 4.45
CA CYS A 313 -18.65 11.95 3.44
C CYS A 313 -20.04 12.21 4.04
N VAL A 314 -20.37 11.59 5.19
CA VAL A 314 -21.66 11.80 5.86
C VAL A 314 -21.82 13.25 6.29
N LEU A 315 -20.78 13.88 6.84
CA LEU A 315 -20.78 15.31 7.19
C LEU A 315 -20.96 16.22 5.97
N ALA A 316 -20.27 15.91 4.86
CA ALA A 316 -20.39 16.69 3.63
C ALA A 316 -21.80 16.60 3.03
N MET A 317 -22.36 15.38 2.95
CA MET A 317 -23.71 15.13 2.45
C MET A 317 -24.79 15.77 3.32
N SER A 318 -24.69 15.62 4.65
CA SER A 318 -25.63 16.24 5.59
C SER A 318 -25.54 17.77 5.56
N GLY A 319 -24.32 18.34 5.51
CA GLY A 319 -24.11 19.77 5.34
C GLY A 319 -24.78 20.31 4.09
N ALA A 320 -24.63 19.63 2.95
CA ALA A 320 -25.26 20.01 1.68
C ALA A 320 -26.79 19.90 1.73
N ALA A 321 -27.31 18.81 2.28
CA ALA A 321 -28.74 18.57 2.42
C ALA A 321 -29.42 19.64 3.31
N VAL A 322 -28.81 19.95 4.46
CA VAL A 322 -29.31 20.99 5.38
C VAL A 322 -29.20 22.37 4.72
N GLN A 323 -28.12 22.63 3.99
CA GLN A 323 -27.95 23.91 3.29
C GLN A 323 -29.07 24.16 2.27
N VAL A 324 -29.54 23.12 1.57
CA VAL A 324 -30.67 23.23 0.63
C VAL A 324 -32.02 23.33 1.36
N ALA A 325 -32.16 22.65 2.50
CA ALA A 325 -33.42 22.64 3.25
C ALA A 325 -33.67 23.94 4.05
N THR A 326 -32.60 24.65 4.45
CA THR A 326 -32.68 25.79 5.39
C THR A 326 -32.63 27.15 4.71
N ALA A 327 -33.07 28.20 5.42
CA ALA A 327 -33.02 29.57 4.94
C ALA A 327 -31.56 30.10 4.82
N PRO A 328 -31.30 31.13 3.99
CA PRO A 328 -29.95 31.63 3.72
C PRO A 328 -29.13 32.02 4.95
N ALA A 329 -29.80 32.44 6.03
CA ALA A 329 -29.15 32.78 7.30
C ALA A 329 -28.37 31.60 7.92
N TRP A 330 -28.74 30.36 7.62
CA TRP A 330 -28.07 29.16 8.14
C TRP A 330 -26.85 28.74 7.32
N HIS A 331 -26.62 29.33 6.13
CA HIS A 331 -25.48 28.98 5.28
C HIS A 331 -24.13 29.24 5.96
N LEU A 332 -24.06 30.25 6.85
CA LEU A 332 -22.87 30.53 7.66
C LEU A 332 -22.49 29.36 8.58
N LEU A 333 -23.46 28.55 8.99
CA LEU A 333 -23.26 27.38 9.85
C LEU A 333 -23.07 26.09 9.05
N THR A 334 -23.77 25.92 7.92
CA THR A 334 -23.70 24.67 7.13
C THR A 334 -22.48 24.61 6.22
N ALA A 335 -22.02 25.75 5.68
CA ALA A 335 -20.83 25.82 4.83
C ALA A 335 -19.55 25.28 5.51
N PRO A 336 -19.22 25.64 6.77
CA PRO A 336 -18.05 25.07 7.44
C PRO A 336 -18.21 23.57 7.73
N VAL A 337 -19.43 23.07 7.98
CA VAL A 337 -19.69 21.64 8.17
C VAL A 337 -19.45 20.87 6.87
N LEU A 338 -19.91 21.40 5.74
CA LEU A 338 -19.68 20.83 4.41
C LEU A 338 -18.19 20.81 4.09
N MET A 339 -17.48 21.93 4.29
CA MET A 339 -16.04 22.03 4.06
C MET A 339 -15.24 21.09 4.96
N LEU A 340 -15.61 20.98 6.23
CA LEU A 340 -14.99 20.05 7.18
C LEU A 340 -15.22 18.59 6.76
N GLY A 341 -16.42 18.26 6.27
CA GLY A 341 -16.73 16.94 5.73
C GLY A 341 -15.87 16.58 4.53
N VAL A 342 -15.71 17.50 3.56
CA VAL A 342 -14.83 17.31 2.39
C VAL A 342 -13.38 17.13 2.83
N LEU A 343 -12.88 17.94 3.77
CA LEU A 343 -11.51 17.83 4.29
C LEU A 343 -11.25 16.48 4.97
N LEU A 344 -12.20 16.00 5.79
CA LEU A 344 -12.14 14.68 6.43
C LEU A 344 -12.19 13.53 5.41
N ALA A 345 -12.95 13.69 4.33
CA ALA A 345 -13.04 12.69 3.26
C ALA A 345 -11.75 12.59 2.42
N VAL A 346 -11.03 13.70 2.23
CA VAL A 346 -9.76 13.74 1.48
C VAL A 346 -8.66 12.98 2.23
N ASP A 347 -8.41 13.39 3.47
CA ASP A 347 -7.36 12.83 4.32
C ASP A 347 -7.58 13.20 5.80
N PRO A 348 -8.26 12.34 6.60
CA PRO A 348 -8.71 12.71 7.94
C PRO A 348 -7.54 12.93 8.93
N TRP A 349 -6.40 12.27 8.68
CA TRP A 349 -5.28 12.27 9.61
C TRP A 349 -4.13 13.17 9.16
N HIS A 350 -3.99 13.46 7.87
CA HIS A 350 -2.89 14.29 7.40
C HIS A 350 -2.98 15.72 7.91
N TRP A 351 -4.17 16.31 7.95
CA TRP A 351 -4.36 17.65 8.52
C TRP A 351 -4.04 17.69 10.00
N VAL A 352 -4.44 16.66 10.75
CA VAL A 352 -4.07 16.53 12.17
C VAL A 352 -2.56 16.36 12.29
N ALA A 353 -1.92 15.51 11.48
CA ALA A 353 -0.48 15.29 11.55
C ALA A 353 0.35 16.52 11.13
N VAL A 354 -0.14 17.32 10.18
CA VAL A 354 0.48 18.58 9.72
C VAL A 354 0.27 19.70 10.73
N ALA A 355 -0.96 19.84 11.24
CA ALA A 355 -1.30 20.87 12.20
C ALA A 355 -0.77 20.55 13.60
N TRP A 356 -0.58 19.27 13.96
CA TRP A 356 -0.21 18.88 15.32
C TRP A 356 1.14 19.42 15.78
N PRO A 357 2.23 19.36 14.99
CA PRO A 357 3.48 20.02 15.33
C PRO A 357 3.33 21.53 15.51
N TRP A 358 2.53 22.18 14.65
CA TRP A 358 2.25 23.62 14.73
C TRP A 358 1.43 23.98 15.97
N LEU A 359 0.37 23.22 16.26
CA LEU A 359 -0.50 23.36 17.42
C LEU A 359 0.28 23.09 18.71
N ARG A 360 1.09 22.04 18.72
CA ARG A 360 1.98 21.71 19.83
C ARG A 360 3.00 22.82 20.05
N ALA A 361 3.61 23.34 18.98
CA ALA A 361 4.57 24.43 19.05
C ALA A 361 3.92 25.72 19.55
N THR A 362 2.71 26.07 19.09
CA THR A 362 1.97 27.23 19.59
C THR A 362 1.56 27.07 21.06
N ILE A 363 1.05 25.91 21.46
CA ILE A 363 0.70 25.62 22.86
C ILE A 363 1.95 25.69 23.76
N ARG A 364 3.10 25.21 23.27
CA ARG A 364 4.37 25.19 24.04
C ARG A 364 5.23 26.44 23.85
N ARG A 365 4.83 27.38 22.99
CA ARG A 365 5.63 28.54 22.56
C ARG A 365 7.01 28.16 22.00
N GLU A 366 7.11 26.99 21.36
CA GLU A 366 8.31 26.54 20.65
C GLU A 366 8.38 27.20 19.24
N PRO A 367 9.59 27.42 18.68
CA PRO A 367 9.72 27.96 17.32
C PRO A 367 9.03 27.06 16.29
N LEU A 368 8.31 27.69 15.36
CA LEU A 368 7.50 26.99 14.37
C LEU A 368 8.38 26.14 13.43
N PRO A 369 8.01 24.87 13.16
CA PRO A 369 8.77 24.01 12.27
C PRO A 369 8.76 24.58 10.83
N ARG A 370 9.93 24.62 10.18
CA ARG A 370 10.10 25.16 8.81
C ARG A 370 9.54 24.21 7.75
N GLN A 371 8.87 24.83 6.77
CA GLN A 371 8.35 24.39 5.47
C GLN A 371 7.71 22.98 5.37
N LEU A 372 6.47 22.96 4.90
CA LEU A 372 5.72 21.75 4.56
C LEU A 372 6.14 21.23 3.19
N PRO A 373 6.80 20.06 3.08
CA PRO A 373 7.10 19.47 1.79
C PRO A 373 5.81 18.87 1.22
N VAL A 374 5.05 19.65 0.46
CA VAL A 374 3.91 19.13 -0.30
C VAL A 374 4.43 18.65 -1.65
N ARG A 375 4.54 17.33 -1.83
CA ARG A 375 4.86 16.75 -3.14
C ARG A 375 3.62 16.75 -4.02
N LEU A 376 3.76 17.23 -5.26
CA LEU A 376 2.66 17.31 -6.23
C LEU A 376 2.03 15.94 -6.54
N GLY A 377 2.82 14.86 -6.48
CA GLY A 377 2.36 13.49 -6.70
C GLY A 377 1.34 13.01 -5.66
N ASP A 378 1.43 13.50 -4.43
CA ASP A 378 0.50 13.13 -3.35
C ASP A 378 -0.82 13.92 -3.42
N LEU A 379 -0.82 15.05 -4.13
CA LEU A 379 -2.01 15.90 -4.30
C LEU A 379 -3.02 15.30 -5.27
N ALA A 380 -2.60 14.64 -6.34
CA ALA A 380 -3.52 14.10 -7.35
C ALA A 380 -4.60 13.14 -6.77
N PRO A 381 -4.25 12.09 -6.00
CA PRO A 381 -5.25 11.21 -5.40
C PRO A 381 -6.10 11.92 -4.33
N ARG A 382 -5.55 12.92 -3.65
CA ARG A 382 -6.28 13.72 -2.65
C ARG A 382 -7.32 14.64 -3.30
N LEU A 383 -6.95 15.31 -4.39
CA LEU A 383 -7.84 16.14 -5.19
C LEU A 383 -8.97 15.31 -5.79
N LEU A 384 -8.67 14.12 -6.31
CA LEU A 384 -9.68 13.21 -6.83
C LEU A 384 -10.70 12.79 -5.75
N ARG A 385 -10.24 12.49 -4.53
CA ARG A 385 -11.13 12.20 -3.39
C ARG A 385 -11.94 13.41 -2.94
N GLY A 386 -11.33 14.59 -2.93
CA GLY A 386 -12.03 15.83 -2.60
C GLY A 386 -13.14 16.14 -3.60
N LEU A 387 -12.86 15.94 -4.89
CA LEU A 387 -13.85 16.04 -5.95
C LEU A 387 -14.95 15.00 -5.80
N SER A 388 -14.64 13.73 -5.50
CA SER A 388 -15.68 12.71 -5.31
C SER A 388 -16.54 12.95 -4.07
N ALA A 389 -15.93 13.46 -2.97
CA ALA A 389 -16.64 13.88 -1.76
C ALA A 389 -17.58 15.05 -2.05
N ALA A 390 -17.10 16.06 -2.79
CA ALA A 390 -17.89 17.21 -3.19
C ALA A 390 -19.04 16.81 -4.14
N LEU A 391 -18.81 15.87 -5.06
CA LEU A 391 -19.85 15.31 -5.93
C LEU A 391 -20.91 14.54 -5.13
N ALA A 392 -20.51 13.73 -4.15
CA ALA A 392 -21.44 13.04 -3.27
C ALA A 392 -22.28 14.03 -2.45
N ALA A 393 -21.65 15.10 -1.94
CA ALA A 393 -22.34 16.17 -1.23
C ALA A 393 -23.31 16.95 -2.13
N ALA A 394 -22.88 17.32 -3.34
CA ALA A 394 -23.73 18.00 -4.31
C ALA A 394 -24.93 17.13 -4.73
N GLY A 395 -24.71 15.84 -4.97
CA GLY A 395 -25.79 14.90 -5.26
C GLY A 395 -26.75 14.73 -4.09
N ALA A 396 -26.26 14.75 -2.84
CA ALA A 396 -27.09 14.76 -1.62
C ALA A 396 -27.94 16.04 -1.52
N GLY A 397 -27.33 17.21 -1.78
CA GLY A 397 -28.06 18.47 -1.83
C GLY A 397 -29.16 18.47 -2.91
N TYR A 398 -28.81 18.00 -4.11
CA TYR A 398 -29.74 17.90 -5.24
C TYR A 398 -30.88 16.92 -4.98
N THR A 399 -30.61 15.76 -4.36
CA THR A 399 -31.65 14.82 -3.91
C THR A 399 -32.63 15.47 -2.94
N THR A 400 -32.13 16.21 -1.95
CA THR A 400 -33.02 16.96 -1.04
C THR A 400 -33.80 18.06 -1.72
N SER A 401 -33.21 18.74 -2.72
CA SER A 401 -33.93 19.76 -3.50
C SER A 401 -35.10 19.13 -4.25
N LEU A 402 -34.85 18.04 -4.98
CA LEU A 402 -35.89 17.34 -5.74
C LEU A 402 -36.96 16.69 -4.86
N ALA A 403 -36.58 16.25 -3.66
CA ALA A 403 -37.54 15.72 -2.68
C ALA A 403 -38.46 16.82 -2.12
N ARG A 404 -38.05 18.09 -2.14
CA ARG A 404 -38.87 19.22 -1.71
C ARG A 404 -39.99 19.55 -2.71
N ASP A 405 -39.76 19.26 -3.99
CA ASP A 405 -40.70 19.55 -5.08
C ASP A 405 -41.68 18.38 -5.36
N ASP A 406 -41.94 17.51 -4.36
CA ASP A 406 -42.83 16.33 -4.42
C ASP A 406 -42.52 15.28 -5.50
N HIS A 407 -41.33 15.32 -6.12
CA HIS A 407 -40.91 14.35 -7.14
C HIS A 407 -40.09 13.19 -6.56
N LEU A 408 -40.71 12.42 -5.65
CA LEU A 408 -40.07 11.29 -4.94
C LEU A 408 -39.45 10.22 -5.86
N TRP A 409 -39.91 10.10 -7.11
CA TRP A 409 -39.36 9.11 -8.05
C TRP A 409 -37.88 9.38 -8.41
N TRP A 410 -37.41 10.64 -8.35
CA TRP A 410 -36.02 10.97 -8.60
C TRP A 410 -35.06 10.40 -7.54
N LEU A 411 -35.53 10.12 -6.32
CA LEU A 411 -34.73 9.47 -5.28
C LEU A 411 -34.21 8.11 -5.76
N TYR A 412 -35.02 7.35 -6.49
CA TYR A 412 -34.59 6.06 -7.04
C TYR A 412 -33.44 6.19 -8.05
N LEU A 413 -33.29 7.35 -8.70
CA LEU A 413 -32.29 7.59 -9.75
C LEU A 413 -31.01 8.20 -9.20
N THR A 414 -31.13 9.09 -8.23
CA THR A 414 -30.03 9.92 -7.71
C THR A 414 -29.38 9.36 -6.45
N LEU A 415 -30.13 8.59 -5.64
CA LEU A 415 -29.63 7.94 -4.42
C LEU A 415 -28.57 6.85 -4.73
N PRO A 416 -28.70 6.03 -5.79
CA PRO A 416 -27.64 5.11 -6.19
C PRO A 416 -26.37 5.85 -6.64
N GLY A 417 -26.49 6.94 -7.41
CA GLY A 417 -25.34 7.72 -7.88
C GLY A 417 -24.57 8.41 -6.74
N THR A 418 -25.30 8.95 -5.76
CA THR A 418 -24.71 9.50 -4.53
C THR A 418 -24.08 8.42 -3.66
N ALA A 419 -24.72 7.26 -3.51
CA ALA A 419 -24.15 6.14 -2.78
C ALA A 419 -22.85 5.62 -3.42
N VAL A 420 -22.82 5.49 -4.75
CA VAL A 420 -21.61 5.04 -5.47
C VAL A 420 -20.48 6.06 -5.34
N THR A 421 -20.76 7.37 -5.49
CA THR A 421 -19.72 8.39 -5.30
C THR A 421 -19.22 8.45 -3.86
N ALA A 422 -20.08 8.30 -2.86
CA ALA A 422 -19.67 8.13 -1.47
C ALA A 422 -18.78 6.89 -1.30
N LEU A 423 -19.16 5.74 -1.89
CA LEU A 423 -18.36 4.50 -1.83
C LEU A 423 -16.98 4.67 -2.48
N VAL A 424 -16.91 5.32 -3.65
CA VAL A 424 -15.65 5.65 -4.34
C VAL A 424 -14.79 6.58 -3.49
N THR A 425 -15.40 7.51 -2.77
CA THR A 425 -14.68 8.44 -1.89
C THR A 425 -14.09 7.73 -0.66
N VAL A 426 -14.86 6.83 -0.05
CA VAL A 426 -14.45 6.08 1.15
C VAL A 426 -13.41 5.01 0.82
N CYS A 427 -13.71 4.18 -0.18
CA CYS A 427 -12.85 3.04 -0.56
C CYS A 427 -11.68 3.48 -1.44
N GLY A 428 -11.88 4.47 -2.31
CA GLY A 428 -10.83 5.06 -3.16
C GLY A 428 -10.12 4.08 -4.10
N TYR A 429 -9.16 4.62 -4.86
CA TYR A 429 -8.20 3.85 -5.67
C TYR A 429 -6.99 3.35 -4.86
N ASP A 430 -7.11 3.33 -3.53
CA ASP A 430 -5.99 3.00 -2.66
C ASP A 430 -5.77 1.48 -2.63
N ARG A 431 -4.78 1.00 -3.41
CA ARG A 431 -4.46 -0.42 -3.49
C ARG A 431 -4.05 -1.02 -2.15
N ALA A 432 -3.55 -0.22 -1.20
CA ALA A 432 -3.22 -0.71 0.14
C ALA A 432 -4.50 -0.92 0.96
N LEU A 433 -5.44 0.02 0.86
CA LEU A 433 -6.75 -0.10 1.49
C LEU A 433 -7.57 -1.25 0.89
N ALA A 434 -7.57 -1.40 -0.43
CA ALA A 434 -8.24 -2.50 -1.11
C ALA A 434 -7.67 -3.86 -0.69
N ARG A 435 -6.35 -3.97 -0.55
CA ARG A 435 -5.70 -5.20 -0.04
C ARG A 435 -6.03 -5.49 1.42
N THR A 436 -6.05 -4.46 2.28
CA THR A 436 -6.38 -4.64 3.71
C THR A 436 -7.85 -4.94 3.93
N LEU A 437 -8.75 -4.28 3.19
CA LEU A 437 -10.18 -4.61 3.17
C LEU A 437 -10.39 -6.03 2.65
N ARG A 438 -9.73 -6.42 1.55
CA ARG A 438 -9.81 -7.78 1.03
C ARG A 438 -9.32 -8.81 2.05
N ALA A 439 -8.16 -8.59 2.67
CA ALA A 439 -7.67 -9.46 3.74
C ALA A 439 -8.61 -9.50 4.95
N ALA A 440 -9.28 -8.38 5.30
CA ALA A 440 -10.26 -8.35 6.37
C ALA A 440 -11.55 -9.11 5.99
N PHE A 441 -12.01 -8.99 4.75
CA PHE A 441 -13.14 -9.76 4.23
C PHE A 441 -12.79 -11.25 4.13
N ASP A 442 -11.58 -11.61 3.72
CA ASP A 442 -11.09 -12.98 3.69
C ASP A 442 -11.00 -13.56 5.11
N ASP A 443 -10.52 -12.79 6.09
CA ASP A 443 -10.51 -13.18 7.51
C ASP A 443 -11.94 -13.36 8.04
N VAL A 444 -12.86 -12.42 7.77
CA VAL A 444 -14.27 -12.53 8.18
C VAL A 444 -14.95 -13.70 7.47
N HIS A 445 -14.67 -13.93 6.20
CA HIS A 445 -15.16 -15.07 5.44
C HIS A 445 -14.60 -16.38 5.99
N ALA A 446 -13.33 -16.41 6.37
CA ALA A 446 -12.69 -17.54 7.02
C ALA A 446 -13.29 -17.79 8.41
N ASP A 447 -13.58 -16.76 9.21
CA ASP A 447 -14.26 -16.87 10.50
C ASP A 447 -15.73 -17.32 10.35
N LEU A 448 -16.43 -16.85 9.31
CA LEU A 448 -17.80 -17.27 8.99
C LEU A 448 -17.85 -18.69 8.43
N LYS A 449 -16.81 -19.13 7.71
CA LYS A 449 -16.63 -20.51 7.23
C LYS A 449 -16.04 -21.43 8.29
N ALA A 450 -15.31 -20.90 9.26
CA ALA A 450 -14.73 -21.67 10.34
C ALA A 450 -15.91 -22.40 11.00
N PRO A 451 -15.88 -23.74 11.04
CA PRO A 451 -16.95 -24.49 11.64
C PRO A 451 -17.08 -23.99 13.07
N VAL A 452 -18.22 -23.36 13.40
CA VAL A 452 -18.53 -22.94 14.75
C VAL A 452 -18.36 -24.18 15.61
N ALA A 453 -17.35 -24.19 16.48
CA ALA A 453 -17.13 -25.26 17.42
C ALA A 453 -18.34 -25.29 18.37
N ARG A 454 -19.38 -26.04 17.97
CA ARG A 454 -20.55 -26.29 18.81
C ARG A 454 -20.33 -27.60 19.56
N PRO A 455 -20.62 -27.62 20.88
CA PRO A 455 -20.63 -28.86 21.65
C PRO A 455 -21.68 -29.83 21.06
N PRO A 456 -21.51 -31.14 21.29
CA PRO A 456 -22.34 -32.13 20.64
C PRO A 456 -23.75 -32.05 21.21
N LEU A 457 -24.74 -31.91 20.33
CA LEU A 457 -25.95 -32.76 20.25
C LEU A 457 -27.04 -32.08 19.41
N GLY A 458 -27.63 -32.86 18.51
CA GLY A 458 -29.05 -32.76 18.15
C GLY A 458 -29.47 -31.76 17.07
N GLN A 459 -29.43 -32.20 15.81
CA GLN A 459 -30.45 -32.00 14.76
C GLN A 459 -31.08 -30.59 14.54
N ARG A 460 -30.89 -29.99 13.36
CA ARG A 460 -31.77 -30.06 12.16
C ARG A 460 -31.41 -28.98 11.12
N ARG A 461 -31.70 -29.32 9.86
CA ARG A 461 -31.39 -28.64 8.59
C ARG A 461 -31.86 -27.17 8.53
N LEU A 462 -31.06 -26.33 7.85
CA LEU A 462 -31.55 -25.14 7.13
C LEU A 462 -30.81 -25.03 5.78
N PRO A 463 -31.47 -25.32 4.64
CA PRO A 463 -30.97 -25.01 3.31
C PRO A 463 -31.75 -23.82 2.72
N SER A 464 -31.15 -22.62 2.68
CA SER A 464 -31.57 -21.53 1.77
C SER A 464 -30.69 -20.26 1.83
N LEU A 465 -29.87 -20.07 2.86
CA LEU A 465 -29.02 -18.86 2.99
C LEU A 465 -27.72 -18.89 2.17
N GLN A 466 -27.37 -20.04 1.56
CA GLN A 466 -26.11 -20.19 0.82
C GLN A 466 -26.08 -19.44 -0.52
N ARG A 467 -27.23 -19.17 -1.16
CA ARG A 467 -27.29 -18.44 -2.44
C ARG A 467 -27.01 -16.93 -2.32
N TRP A 468 -27.32 -16.32 -1.17
CA TRP A 468 -27.04 -14.90 -0.95
C TRP A 468 -25.55 -14.65 -0.63
N LEU A 469 -24.82 -15.66 -0.14
CA LEU A 469 -23.38 -15.55 0.11
C LEU A 469 -22.52 -15.70 -1.16
N GLU A 470 -23.00 -16.33 -2.23
CA GLU A 470 -22.29 -16.41 -3.51
C GLU A 470 -22.21 -15.05 -4.24
N ILE A 471 -23.18 -14.16 -4.03
CA ILE A 471 -23.20 -12.81 -4.65
C ILE A 471 -22.15 -11.88 -4.00
N LEU A 472 -21.69 -12.19 -2.80
CA LEU A 472 -20.65 -11.47 -2.06
C LEU A 472 -19.27 -12.12 -2.18
N ASP A 473 -19.08 -13.07 -3.09
CA ASP A 473 -17.77 -13.65 -3.36
C ASP A 473 -16.84 -12.57 -3.94
N GLY A 474 -15.66 -12.38 -3.33
CA GLY A 474 -14.66 -11.42 -3.79
C GLY A 474 -14.24 -11.65 -5.24
N ARG A 475 -14.31 -12.91 -5.71
CA ARG A 475 -14.06 -13.27 -7.11
C ARG A 475 -15.10 -12.72 -8.08
N TRP A 476 -16.36 -12.61 -7.64
CA TRP A 476 -17.44 -12.03 -8.45
C TRP A 476 -17.24 -10.52 -8.64
N ILE A 477 -16.88 -9.82 -7.56
CA ILE A 477 -16.58 -8.37 -7.62
C ILE A 477 -15.35 -8.11 -8.48
N ASP A 478 -14.28 -8.90 -8.31
CA ASP A 478 -13.05 -8.77 -9.10
C ASP A 478 -13.33 -9.03 -10.59
N ALA A 479 -14.14 -10.05 -10.92
CA ALA A 479 -14.59 -10.31 -12.28
C ALA A 479 -15.37 -9.12 -12.87
N ARG A 480 -16.25 -8.47 -12.11
CA ARG A 480 -17.03 -7.30 -12.60
C ARG A 480 -16.18 -6.05 -12.73
N VAL A 481 -15.22 -5.84 -11.84
CA VAL A 481 -14.26 -4.72 -11.91
C VAL A 481 -13.31 -4.89 -13.10
N ASP A 482 -12.83 -6.11 -13.35
CA ASP A 482 -11.95 -6.39 -14.49
C ASP A 482 -12.72 -6.40 -15.81
N GLU A 483 -13.99 -6.83 -15.83
CA GLU A 483 -14.90 -6.61 -16.95
C GLU A 483 -15.12 -5.11 -17.23
N LEU A 484 -15.30 -4.28 -16.21
CA LEU A 484 -15.45 -2.82 -16.37
C LEU A 484 -14.16 -2.15 -16.88
N LYS A 485 -12.99 -2.57 -16.39
CA LYS A 485 -11.69 -2.09 -16.90
C LYS A 485 -11.42 -2.56 -18.33
N ALA A 486 -11.73 -3.82 -18.63
CA ALA A 486 -11.61 -4.37 -19.98
C ALA A 486 -12.58 -3.67 -20.93
N PHE A 487 -13.79 -3.33 -20.45
CA PHE A 487 -14.79 -2.56 -21.17
C PHE A 487 -14.33 -1.13 -21.48
N LEU A 488 -13.75 -0.42 -20.50
CA LEU A 488 -13.19 0.93 -20.71
C LEU A 488 -12.00 0.95 -21.68
N ARG A 489 -11.36 -0.21 -21.93
CA ARG A 489 -10.19 -0.35 -22.80
C ARG A 489 -10.51 -0.94 -24.19
N ARG A 490 -11.62 -1.67 -24.36
CA ARG A 490 -12.01 -2.29 -25.65
C ARG A 490 -12.89 -1.37 -26.50
N PRO A 491 -12.80 -1.46 -27.84
CA PRO A 491 -13.74 -0.80 -28.75
C PRO A 491 -15.15 -1.37 -28.55
N TRP A 492 -16.16 -0.48 -28.62
CA TRP A 492 -17.56 -0.83 -28.35
C TRP A 492 -18.05 -1.94 -29.28
N SER A 493 -18.56 -3.03 -28.72
CA SER A 493 -19.19 -4.12 -29.48
C SER A 493 -20.71 -4.15 -29.21
N PRO A 494 -21.54 -4.57 -30.18
CA PRO A 494 -23.00 -4.69 -30.01
C PRO A 494 -23.43 -5.74 -28.97
N ARG A 495 -22.50 -6.53 -28.41
CA ARG A 495 -22.75 -7.48 -27.30
C ARG A 495 -22.48 -6.89 -25.92
N THR A 496 -22.27 -5.58 -25.81
CA THR A 496 -22.08 -4.91 -24.52
C THR A 496 -23.32 -5.13 -23.64
N PRO A 497 -23.16 -5.66 -22.41
CA PRO A 497 -24.33 -5.97 -21.60
C PRO A 497 -24.97 -4.68 -21.09
N TRP A 498 -26.29 -4.56 -21.28
CA TRP A 498 -27.09 -3.35 -21.00
C TRP A 498 -27.00 -2.84 -19.56
N TRP A 499 -26.64 -3.68 -18.58
CA TRP A 499 -26.45 -3.27 -17.18
C TRP A 499 -25.27 -2.31 -17.00
N LEU A 500 -24.25 -2.35 -17.88
CA LEU A 500 -23.11 -1.45 -17.85
C LEU A 500 -23.49 -0.01 -18.25
N LEU A 501 -24.46 0.14 -19.15
CA LEU A 501 -25.09 1.43 -19.47
C LEU A 501 -25.85 1.98 -18.26
N ILE A 502 -26.57 1.12 -17.52
CA ILE A 502 -27.28 1.51 -16.29
C ILE A 502 -26.30 1.95 -15.20
N CYS A 503 -25.13 1.31 -15.09
CA CYS A 503 -24.10 1.73 -14.13
C CYS A 503 -23.40 3.05 -14.51
N LEU A 504 -23.26 3.35 -15.81
CA LEU A 504 -22.63 4.58 -16.30
C LEU A 504 -23.58 5.79 -16.31
N LEU A 505 -24.87 5.56 -16.54
CA LEU A 505 -25.90 6.60 -16.60
C LEU A 505 -25.92 7.53 -15.37
N PRO A 506 -25.89 7.05 -14.11
CA PRO A 506 -25.84 7.93 -12.95
C PRO A 506 -24.54 8.73 -12.87
N PHE A 507 -23.39 8.21 -13.33
CA PHE A 507 -22.14 8.98 -13.39
C PHE A 507 -22.20 10.09 -14.43
N VAL A 508 -22.83 9.84 -15.58
CA VAL A 508 -23.07 10.85 -16.62
C VAL A 508 -23.98 11.96 -16.05
N PHE A 509 -25.12 11.60 -15.45
CA PHE A 509 -26.03 12.58 -14.84
C PHE A 509 -25.40 13.36 -13.67
N LEU A 510 -24.58 12.72 -12.83
CA LEU A 510 -23.90 13.37 -11.71
C LEU A 510 -22.72 14.25 -12.16
N ALA A 511 -22.09 13.96 -13.30
CA ALA A 511 -21.08 14.82 -13.91
C ALA A 511 -21.71 16.04 -14.62
N LEU A 512 -22.92 15.89 -15.14
CA LEU A 512 -23.68 16.95 -15.82
C LEU A 512 -24.14 18.09 -14.89
N ALA A 513 -24.60 17.75 -13.68
CA ALA A 513 -25.13 18.73 -12.72
C ALA A 513 -24.13 19.82 -12.24
N PRO A 514 -22.89 19.49 -11.81
CA PRO A 514 -21.91 20.49 -11.38
C PRO A 514 -21.32 21.26 -12.57
N ILE A 515 -21.27 20.67 -13.76
CA ILE A 515 -20.86 21.38 -14.97
C ILE A 515 -21.86 22.51 -15.27
N GLY A 516 -23.17 22.25 -15.14
CA GLY A 516 -24.21 23.28 -15.25
C GLY A 516 -24.03 24.44 -14.26
N ALA A 517 -23.85 24.12 -12.97
CA ALA A 517 -23.67 25.14 -11.92
C ALA A 517 -22.33 25.91 -12.03
N VAL A 518 -21.25 25.23 -12.42
CA VAL A 518 -19.94 25.88 -12.62
C VAL A 518 -19.96 26.75 -13.88
N LEU A 519 -20.61 26.33 -14.97
CA LEU A 519 -20.86 27.20 -16.12
C LEU A 519 -21.67 28.43 -15.69
N GLU A 520 -22.75 28.25 -14.92
CA GLU A 520 -23.58 29.36 -14.46
C GLU A 520 -22.79 30.37 -13.61
N GLN A 521 -21.87 29.88 -12.77
CA GLN A 521 -21.06 30.71 -11.87
C GLN A 521 -19.84 31.33 -12.55
N PHE A 522 -19.20 30.65 -13.51
CA PHE A 522 -18.06 31.18 -14.28
C PHE A 522 -18.51 32.20 -15.33
N PHE A 523 -19.72 32.02 -15.87
CA PHE A 523 -20.32 32.97 -16.79
C PHE A 523 -21.14 34.04 -16.08
N SER A 524 -21.24 34.09 -14.74
CA SER A 524 -22.13 35.03 -14.03
C SER A 524 -21.88 36.54 -14.35
N PRO A 525 -20.64 37.04 -14.53
CA PRO A 525 -20.39 38.43 -14.96
C PRO A 525 -20.58 38.62 -16.47
N LEU A 526 -20.51 37.52 -17.22
CA LEU A 526 -20.81 37.45 -18.64
C LEU A 526 -22.29 37.09 -18.87
N ALA A 527 -23.11 36.84 -17.85
CA ALA A 527 -24.35 36.07 -17.99
C ALA A 527 -25.40 36.81 -18.83
N GLU A 528 -25.39 38.14 -18.79
CA GLU A 528 -26.22 38.95 -19.68
C GLU A 528 -25.82 38.78 -21.15
N HIS A 529 -24.51 38.72 -21.45
CA HIS A 529 -23.98 38.53 -22.81
C HIS A 529 -23.95 37.07 -23.24
N ALA A 530 -23.67 36.15 -22.31
CA ALA A 530 -23.66 34.71 -22.50
C ALA A 530 -25.08 34.17 -22.70
N GLY A 531 -26.08 34.76 -22.02
CA GLY A 531 -27.49 34.51 -22.28
C GLY A 531 -27.89 34.91 -23.70
N ALA A 532 -27.42 36.06 -24.19
CA ALA A 532 -27.65 36.49 -25.58
C ALA A 532 -26.94 35.59 -26.60
N VAL A 533 -25.67 35.23 -26.36
CA VAL A 533 -24.90 34.29 -27.20
C VAL A 533 -25.57 32.91 -27.19
N TRP A 534 -25.99 32.42 -26.03
CA TRP A 534 -26.70 31.15 -25.90
C TRP A 534 -28.04 31.19 -26.63
N ALA A 535 -28.82 32.26 -26.47
CA ALA A 535 -30.07 32.44 -27.20
C ALA A 535 -29.85 32.45 -28.73
N THR A 536 -28.75 33.05 -29.19
CA THR A 536 -28.36 33.10 -30.61
C THR A 536 -28.11 31.70 -31.20
N ILE A 537 -27.67 30.74 -30.38
CA ILE A 537 -27.43 29.35 -30.80
C ILE A 537 -28.68 28.49 -30.56
N ASN A 538 -29.25 28.60 -29.36
CA ASN A 538 -30.28 27.71 -28.86
C ASN A 538 -31.65 27.93 -29.54
N GLN A 539 -32.02 29.19 -29.83
CA GLN A 539 -33.32 29.49 -30.46
C GLN A 539 -33.39 28.95 -31.91
N PRO A 540 -32.37 29.15 -32.78
CA PRO A 540 -32.37 28.55 -34.11
C PRO A 540 -32.42 27.01 -34.09
N VAL A 541 -31.67 26.36 -33.20
CA VAL A 541 -31.69 24.88 -33.06
C VAL A 541 -33.09 24.41 -32.66
N THR A 542 -33.72 25.07 -31.70
CA THR A 542 -35.09 24.74 -31.25
C THR A 542 -36.10 24.93 -32.39
N ARG A 543 -35.99 26.03 -33.15
CA ARG A 543 -36.85 26.29 -34.32
C ARG A 543 -36.64 25.23 -35.40
N PHE A 544 -35.40 24.89 -35.72
CA PHE A 544 -35.07 23.85 -36.69
C PHE A 544 -35.70 22.50 -36.32
N LEU A 545 -35.54 22.08 -35.06
CA LEU A 545 -36.14 20.84 -34.56
C LEU A 545 -37.66 20.90 -34.63
N ALA A 546 -38.29 21.98 -34.19
CA ALA A 546 -39.75 22.15 -34.24
C ALA A 546 -40.31 22.02 -35.67
N THR A 547 -39.62 22.58 -36.67
CA THR A 547 -40.02 22.46 -38.08
C THR A 547 -39.90 21.02 -38.60
N ARG A 548 -38.92 20.25 -38.12
CA ARG A 548 -38.64 18.87 -38.59
C ARG A 548 -39.37 17.79 -37.81
N THR A 549 -39.82 18.08 -36.59
CA THR A 549 -40.62 17.15 -35.77
C THR A 549 -42.11 17.26 -36.02
N GLY A 550 -42.57 18.22 -36.85
CA GLY A 550 -43.97 18.32 -37.24
C GLY A 550 -44.45 17.05 -37.95
N GLY A 551 -45.33 16.28 -37.31
CA GLY A 551 -45.85 15.00 -37.80
C GLY A 551 -45.17 13.76 -37.22
N LEU A 552 -44.15 13.92 -36.37
CA LEU A 552 -43.56 12.82 -35.60
C LEU A 552 -44.20 12.74 -34.20
N PRO A 553 -44.24 11.55 -33.56
CA PRO A 553 -44.71 11.40 -32.18
C PRO A 553 -43.79 12.04 -31.14
N LEU A 554 -42.59 12.48 -31.54
CA LEU A 554 -41.62 13.15 -30.68
C LEU A 554 -41.88 14.66 -30.67
N THR A 555 -42.12 15.22 -29.49
CA THR A 555 -42.31 16.68 -29.35
C THR A 555 -41.01 17.45 -29.60
N ALA A 556 -41.12 18.70 -30.05
CA ALA A 556 -39.96 19.56 -30.31
C ALA A 556 -39.10 19.77 -29.05
N SER A 557 -39.72 19.89 -27.88
CA SER A 557 -39.03 20.01 -26.59
C SER A 557 -38.29 18.73 -26.21
N ALA A 558 -38.89 17.56 -26.43
CA ALA A 558 -38.22 16.28 -26.20
C ALA A 558 -37.04 16.09 -27.16
N ALA A 559 -37.20 16.41 -28.44
CA ALA A 559 -36.11 16.35 -29.42
C ALA A 559 -34.95 17.29 -29.05
N HIS A 560 -35.27 18.50 -28.55
CA HIS A 560 -34.27 19.46 -28.08
C HIS A 560 -33.54 18.97 -26.83
N ALA A 561 -34.27 18.43 -25.84
CA ALA A 561 -33.67 17.84 -24.65
C ALA A 561 -32.76 16.65 -24.97
N LEU A 562 -33.18 15.77 -25.90
CA LEU A 562 -32.37 14.66 -26.41
C LEU A 562 -31.09 15.16 -27.10
N TRP A 563 -31.19 16.24 -27.88
CA TRP A 563 -30.02 16.84 -28.52
C TRP A 563 -29.02 17.38 -27.47
N LEU A 564 -29.49 18.14 -26.48
CA LEU A 564 -28.63 18.64 -25.41
C LEU A 564 -27.99 17.51 -24.60
N ALA A 565 -28.79 16.53 -24.16
CA ALA A 565 -28.30 15.40 -23.37
C ALA A 565 -27.28 14.55 -24.16
N GLY A 566 -27.55 14.28 -25.44
CA GLY A 566 -26.65 13.55 -26.33
C GLY A 566 -25.32 14.26 -26.51
N GLY A 567 -25.36 15.57 -26.80
CA GLY A 567 -24.14 16.38 -26.92
C GLY A 567 -23.28 16.34 -25.68
N ILE A 568 -23.86 16.51 -24.49
CA ILE A 568 -23.10 16.51 -23.23
C ILE A 568 -22.55 15.10 -22.92
N ALA A 569 -23.32 14.04 -23.16
CA ALA A 569 -22.84 12.67 -23.01
C ALA A 569 -21.63 12.38 -23.92
N ILE A 570 -21.67 12.81 -25.18
CA ILE A 570 -20.57 12.67 -26.13
C ILE A 570 -19.35 13.50 -25.69
N ALA A 571 -19.55 14.71 -25.16
CA ALA A 571 -18.48 15.55 -24.62
C ALA A 571 -17.75 14.85 -23.47
N LEU A 572 -18.52 14.34 -22.49
CA LEU A 572 -17.99 13.63 -21.33
C LEU A 572 -17.28 12.34 -21.73
N LEU A 573 -17.87 11.57 -22.64
CA LEU A 573 -17.27 10.34 -23.14
C LEU A 573 -15.95 10.63 -23.86
N SER A 574 -15.88 11.70 -24.65
CA SER A 574 -14.67 12.12 -25.36
C SER A 574 -13.56 12.54 -24.39
N ALA A 575 -13.90 13.31 -23.36
CA ALA A 575 -12.96 13.76 -22.34
C ALA A 575 -12.45 12.60 -21.47
N ALA A 576 -13.33 11.67 -21.09
CA ALA A 576 -13.02 10.58 -20.18
C ALA A 576 -12.26 9.43 -20.86
N THR A 577 -12.74 8.96 -22.02
CA THR A 577 -12.17 7.78 -22.67
C THR A 577 -10.95 8.11 -23.52
N ARG A 578 -10.80 9.37 -23.95
CA ARG A 578 -9.81 9.79 -24.96
C ARG A 578 -9.86 8.97 -26.25
N ALA A 579 -10.94 8.22 -26.47
CA ALA A 579 -11.09 7.36 -27.63
C ALA A 579 -11.27 8.22 -28.90
N PHE A 580 -10.60 7.82 -29.98
CA PHE A 580 -10.68 8.54 -31.26
C PHE A 580 -12.12 8.63 -31.78
N ALA A 581 -12.89 7.53 -31.68
CA ALA A 581 -14.29 7.48 -32.11
C ALA A 581 -15.16 8.51 -31.38
N ALA A 582 -15.04 8.62 -30.05
CA ALA A 582 -15.80 9.58 -29.27
C ALA A 582 -15.49 11.03 -29.69
N ARG A 583 -14.19 11.34 -29.90
CA ARG A 583 -13.74 12.66 -30.37
C ARG A 583 -14.26 12.99 -31.77
N LEU A 584 -14.29 12.02 -32.67
CA LEU A 584 -14.88 12.19 -34.00
C LEU A 584 -16.38 12.46 -33.90
N THR A 585 -17.09 11.70 -33.06
CA THR A 585 -18.52 11.94 -32.80
C THR A 585 -18.78 13.33 -32.23
N TRP A 586 -17.93 13.84 -31.33
CA TRP A 586 -18.03 15.20 -30.80
C TRP A 586 -17.86 16.27 -31.88
N ALA A 587 -16.90 16.10 -32.79
CA ALA A 587 -16.69 17.03 -33.91
C ALA A 587 -17.89 17.03 -34.87
N LEU A 588 -18.43 15.84 -35.20
CA LEU A 588 -19.62 15.69 -36.04
C LEU A 588 -20.86 16.31 -35.38
N TRP A 589 -21.02 16.13 -34.07
CA TRP A 589 -22.09 16.74 -33.29
C TRP A 589 -22.06 18.28 -33.35
N GLY A 590 -20.84 18.85 -33.28
CA GLY A 590 -20.62 20.27 -33.47
C GLY A 590 -20.99 20.77 -34.84
N ALA A 591 -20.50 20.10 -35.88
CA ALA A 591 -20.82 20.44 -37.26
C ALA A 591 -22.34 20.40 -37.52
N ALA A 592 -23.03 19.38 -36.99
CA ALA A 592 -24.48 19.29 -37.07
C ALA A 592 -25.17 20.45 -36.33
N THR A 593 -24.69 20.83 -35.14
CA THR A 593 -25.24 21.96 -34.37
C THR A 593 -25.06 23.30 -35.11
N VAL A 594 -23.90 23.51 -35.75
CA VAL A 594 -23.65 24.69 -36.60
C VAL A 594 -24.60 24.71 -37.79
N TRP A 595 -24.80 23.57 -38.45
CA TRP A 595 -25.71 23.45 -39.59
C TRP A 595 -27.17 23.69 -39.20
N MET A 596 -27.62 23.13 -38.07
CA MET A 596 -28.97 23.38 -37.54
C MET A 596 -29.16 24.86 -37.19
N THR A 597 -28.14 25.50 -36.64
CA THR A 597 -28.16 26.94 -36.35
C THR A 597 -28.28 27.75 -37.64
N TRP A 598 -27.49 27.42 -38.66
CA TRP A 598 -27.60 28.04 -39.99
C TRP A 598 -29.00 27.89 -40.58
N ALA A 599 -29.56 26.69 -40.56
CA ALA A 599 -30.87 26.40 -41.13
C ALA A 599 -32.03 27.04 -40.35
N GLY A 600 -31.93 27.14 -39.02
CA GLY A 600 -32.95 27.73 -38.15
C GLY A 600 -32.92 29.27 -38.06
N THR A 601 -31.89 29.91 -38.60
CA THR A 601 -31.67 31.37 -38.52
C THR A 601 -32.23 32.09 -39.77
N PRO A 602 -32.84 33.29 -39.63
CA PRO A 602 -33.26 34.12 -40.77
C PRO A 602 -32.12 34.46 -41.73
N ALA A 603 -32.41 34.56 -43.03
CA ALA A 603 -31.39 34.67 -44.09
C ALA A 603 -30.35 35.79 -43.87
N THR A 604 -30.75 36.93 -43.31
CA THR A 604 -29.89 38.09 -43.07
C THR A 604 -28.87 37.89 -41.94
N THR A 605 -29.12 36.97 -40.99
CA THR A 605 -28.27 36.74 -39.80
C THR A 605 -27.66 35.34 -39.74
N ARG A 606 -27.90 34.49 -40.76
CA ARG A 606 -27.30 33.14 -40.85
C ARG A 606 -25.78 33.09 -40.68
N PRO A 607 -24.98 33.91 -41.40
CA PRO A 607 -23.52 33.78 -41.32
C PRO A 607 -22.98 34.16 -39.95
N THR A 608 -23.55 35.19 -39.30
CA THR A 608 -23.13 35.61 -37.97
C THR A 608 -23.50 34.57 -36.91
N ALA A 609 -24.71 34.03 -36.93
CA ALA A 609 -25.13 33.00 -35.97
C ALA A 609 -24.32 31.69 -36.11
N ALA A 610 -24.08 31.23 -37.35
CA ALA A 610 -23.29 30.03 -37.60
C ALA A 610 -21.82 30.22 -37.22
N GLY A 611 -21.22 31.38 -37.55
CA GLY A 611 -19.86 31.72 -37.16
C GLY A 611 -19.67 31.76 -35.65
N LEU A 612 -20.61 32.39 -34.92
CA LEU A 612 -20.61 32.41 -33.47
C LEU A 612 -20.74 31.01 -32.87
N THR A 613 -21.63 30.18 -33.42
CA THR A 613 -21.80 28.78 -32.98
C THR A 613 -20.53 27.96 -33.17
N ALA A 614 -19.87 28.10 -34.32
CA ALA A 614 -18.63 27.41 -34.61
C ALA A 614 -17.51 27.83 -33.63
N LEU A 615 -17.45 29.11 -33.28
CA LEU A 615 -16.47 29.63 -32.32
C LEU A 615 -16.71 29.09 -30.90
N VAL A 616 -17.97 29.12 -30.42
CA VAL A 616 -18.33 28.55 -29.11
C VAL A 616 -18.05 27.04 -29.08
N TRP A 617 -18.36 26.32 -30.15
CA TRP A 617 -18.06 24.88 -30.25
C TRP A 617 -16.56 24.61 -30.30
N GLY A 618 -15.77 25.46 -30.95
CA GLY A 618 -14.32 25.38 -30.98
C GLY A 618 -13.73 25.49 -29.57
N ILE A 619 -14.22 26.45 -28.77
CA ILE A 619 -13.81 26.60 -27.36
C ILE A 619 -14.18 25.37 -26.55
N ALA A 620 -15.42 24.87 -26.67
CA ALA A 620 -15.85 23.65 -25.99
C ALA A 620 -15.02 22.42 -26.40
N SER A 621 -14.58 22.37 -27.66
CA SER A 621 -13.75 21.29 -28.19
C SER A 621 -12.35 21.25 -27.61
N VAL A 622 -11.80 22.35 -27.07
CA VAL A 622 -10.50 22.34 -26.38
C VAL A 622 -10.53 21.37 -25.18
N ILE A 623 -11.65 21.33 -24.45
CA ILE A 623 -11.82 20.43 -23.31
C ILE A 623 -11.99 18.99 -23.77
N ALA A 624 -12.84 18.76 -24.78
CA ALA A 624 -13.14 17.43 -25.31
C ALA A 624 -11.95 16.77 -26.03
N LEU A 625 -11.10 17.59 -26.68
CA LEU A 625 -9.93 17.13 -27.44
C LEU A 625 -8.63 17.18 -26.62
N ASN A 626 -8.71 17.53 -25.34
CA ASN A 626 -7.54 17.61 -24.48
C ASN A 626 -6.80 16.25 -24.42
N GLY A 627 -5.47 16.28 -24.58
CA GLY A 627 -4.62 15.09 -24.61
C GLY A 627 -4.25 14.55 -26.00
N LEU A 628 -4.64 15.21 -27.11
CA LEU A 628 -4.08 14.93 -28.45
C LEU A 628 -2.58 15.32 -28.58
N GLY A 629 -2.04 16.10 -27.63
CA GLY A 629 -0.64 16.55 -27.62
C GLY A 629 0.35 15.59 -26.96
N SER A 630 -0.03 14.35 -26.67
CA SER A 630 0.92 13.37 -26.14
C SER A 630 1.86 12.96 -27.28
N ARG A 631 3.00 13.66 -27.41
CA ARG A 631 4.15 13.21 -28.21
C ARG A 631 4.28 11.70 -27.99
N PRO A 632 4.45 10.88 -29.05
CA PRO A 632 4.75 9.47 -28.87
C PRO A 632 5.94 9.40 -27.89
N ARG A 633 5.69 8.89 -26.69
CA ARG A 633 6.77 8.56 -25.77
C ARG A 633 7.49 7.41 -26.42
N VAL A 634 8.52 7.74 -27.18
CA VAL A 634 9.61 6.81 -27.47
C VAL A 634 10.18 6.48 -26.10
N THR A 635 9.71 5.39 -25.53
CA THR A 635 10.36 4.73 -24.41
C THR A 635 11.66 4.18 -24.95
N THR A 636 12.70 5.01 -24.99
CA THR A 636 14.07 4.52 -24.97
C THR A 636 14.25 3.84 -23.62
N ILE A 637 14.12 2.52 -23.62
CA ILE A 637 14.53 1.69 -22.50
C ILE A 637 16.06 1.76 -22.50
N ASN A 638 16.64 2.56 -21.59
CA ASN A 638 18.05 2.41 -21.27
C ASN A 638 18.21 1.05 -20.57
N LEU A 639 18.44 0.01 -21.37
CA LEU A 639 18.84 -1.33 -20.91
C LEU A 639 20.28 -1.38 -20.41
N ILE A 640 21.01 -0.26 -20.49
CA ILE A 640 22.31 -0.10 -19.85
C ILE A 640 22.03 0.47 -18.46
N GLY A 641 21.69 -0.43 -17.54
CA GLY A 641 21.82 -0.14 -16.12
C GLY A 641 23.27 0.20 -15.82
N ASP A 642 23.46 1.13 -14.90
CA ASP A 642 24.73 1.52 -14.33
C ASP A 642 25.58 0.28 -14.04
N VAL A 643 26.56 0.02 -14.92
CA VAL A 643 27.68 -0.86 -14.60
C VAL A 643 28.38 -0.17 -13.43
N PRO A 644 28.44 -0.79 -12.24
CA PRO A 644 29.07 -0.15 -11.11
C PRO A 644 30.51 0.17 -11.48
N ALA A 645 30.97 1.37 -11.14
CA ALA A 645 32.34 1.87 -11.32
C ALA A 645 33.45 0.92 -10.80
N ALA A 646 33.08 -0.18 -10.13
CA ALA A 646 33.95 -1.27 -9.74
C ALA A 646 34.58 -2.04 -10.93
N LEU A 647 33.90 -2.17 -12.08
CA LEU A 647 34.51 -2.82 -13.25
C LEU A 647 35.54 -1.92 -13.97
N GLN A 648 35.46 -0.60 -13.81
CA GLN A 648 36.47 0.33 -14.33
C GLN A 648 37.72 0.41 -13.45
N GLN A 649 37.64 -0.09 -12.21
CA GLN A 649 38.77 -0.08 -11.28
C GLN A 649 39.65 -1.32 -11.39
N HIS A 650 39.19 -2.40 -12.04
CA HIS A 650 40.00 -3.60 -12.26
C HIS A 650 40.88 -3.50 -13.51
N ASP A 651 40.48 -2.71 -14.50
CA ASP A 651 41.26 -2.50 -15.74
C ASP A 651 42.40 -1.46 -15.60
N SER A 652 42.51 -0.80 -14.46
CA SER A 652 43.55 0.22 -14.21
C SER A 652 44.72 -0.27 -13.33
N SER A 653 44.67 -1.52 -12.85
CA SER A 653 45.74 -2.12 -12.02
C SER A 653 46.68 -3.07 -12.77
N ASP A 654 46.38 -3.46 -14.02
CA ASP A 654 47.13 -4.47 -14.77
C ASP A 654 48.06 -3.93 -15.87
N SER A 655 48.43 -2.64 -15.86
CA SER A 655 49.48 -2.14 -16.74
C SER A 655 50.58 -1.38 -16.00
N PRO A 656 51.62 -2.10 -15.57
CA PRO A 656 52.98 -1.59 -15.73
C PRO A 656 53.98 -2.59 -16.32
N ALA A 657 53.56 -3.78 -16.75
CA ALA A 657 54.49 -4.83 -17.23
C ALA A 657 54.73 -4.84 -18.75
N SER A 658 53.87 -4.22 -19.56
CA SER A 658 54.02 -4.25 -21.03
C SER A 658 54.94 -3.16 -21.59
N ASP A 659 55.19 -2.08 -20.86
CA ASP A 659 56.03 -0.97 -21.35
C ASP A 659 57.53 -1.20 -21.14
N ALA A 660 57.92 -2.09 -20.22
CA ALA A 660 59.33 -2.43 -19.99
C ALA A 660 59.96 -3.23 -21.15
N ASN A 661 59.19 -4.10 -21.81
CA ASN A 661 59.70 -4.89 -22.94
C ASN A 661 59.71 -4.14 -24.28
N ALA A 662 58.91 -3.07 -24.43
CA ALA A 662 58.93 -2.25 -25.64
C ALA A 662 60.14 -1.30 -25.68
N GLN A 663 60.61 -0.82 -24.52
CA GLN A 663 61.81 0.03 -24.44
C GLN A 663 63.14 -0.74 -24.58
N GLU A 664 63.18 -2.03 -24.26
CA GLU A 664 64.39 -2.85 -24.46
C GLU A 664 64.56 -3.31 -25.92
N ALA A 665 63.47 -3.37 -26.70
CA ALA A 665 63.54 -3.68 -28.14
C ALA A 665 64.05 -2.48 -28.97
N ASP A 666 63.66 -1.26 -28.61
CA ASP A 666 64.03 -0.05 -29.37
C ASP A 666 65.50 0.38 -29.09
N SER A 667 66.01 0.10 -27.89
CA SER A 667 67.40 0.36 -27.52
C SER A 667 68.41 -0.60 -28.18
N ARG A 668 67.98 -1.80 -28.61
CA ARG A 668 68.85 -2.72 -29.39
C ARG A 668 68.93 -2.36 -30.88
N GLN A 669 67.94 -1.67 -31.45
CA GLN A 669 67.98 -1.25 -32.86
C GLN A 669 68.80 0.02 -33.12
N GLN A 670 69.00 0.88 -32.11
CA GLN A 670 69.85 2.08 -32.26
C GLN A 670 71.37 1.80 -32.16
N SER A 671 71.80 0.64 -31.65
CA SER A 671 73.24 0.36 -31.44
C SER A 671 73.96 -0.29 -32.64
N THR A 672 73.28 -0.60 -33.75
CA THR A 672 73.91 -1.27 -34.93
C THR A 672 74.07 -0.37 -36.16
N ALA A 673 73.82 0.93 -36.06
CA ALA A 673 73.99 1.88 -37.16
C ALA A 673 75.10 2.92 -36.85
N SER A 674 76.32 2.45 -36.58
CA SER A 674 77.54 3.27 -36.53
C SER A 674 78.80 2.39 -36.57
N THR A 675 79.08 1.73 -37.70
CA THR A 675 80.45 1.48 -38.20
C THR A 675 80.41 1.12 -39.68
#